data_AF-A0A260W1P1-F1
#
_entry.id   AF-A0A260W1P1-F1
#
_cell.length_a   1.000
_cell.length_b   1.000
_cell.length_c   1.000
_cell.angle_alpha   90.00
_cell.angle_beta   90.00
_cell.angle_gamma   90.00
#
_symmetry.space_group_name_H-M   'P 1'
#
loop_
_entity.id
_entity.type
_entity.pdbx_description
1 polymer ?
#
loop_
_entity_poly.entity_id
_entity_poly.type
_entity_poly.pdbx_seq_one_letter_code
_entity_poly.pdbx_strand_id
1 'polypeptide(L)'
;MKKFRLEAGDDHVQKLAHENDPVRAVIELVWNSLDADAHHVDVVLHRNETDVVIGVEIIDDGHGMAPEEIATEFKWVGNSWKKTAIRSKGENRPLHGRFGQGRLRAFALGARATWETVADSVDGRRLQSTVRAQASHRNDVEVSDPIEVDADTGTRFAGEGKESLDALGRDAAEEGLTMILAPYLITHTGIEVVYDGRRIQPADNIAHDTLVPVEWEHNGAVRHAKLRVIEWVKAKERAVHLCDSETVVVDTLDTPPGPDFTYSAYLMWDEMPEHHGQWPLARMETTPSVLGVLLKELDQVLEDYLDTRRAERRRELVEDWKSGHVYPYQGEPTSEEEKVERATFDVVATSIRRHIPKGKQKQRLTLGLLKDSLQQRPGDVSALLDEYVGLSIDERDQLDRLLTRTGLSRVIQASSDVTNRLEFLRALELMVFDPETNKLVGEREHLHRILESELWVFGEQYNFMVSERGLTAALDRHVELLGAGRGEKHPVKRLDGTIGRLDLLLSVAATEHDRNRHLVVELKAPKVVASLTELNQIKSYAKAVAQDARFASSTTEWDFWLVTGEIDDDVRQEANQKNRERGLVFEPDLPEAPGAKVRVWVRDWGQIIDAAKRRLDYFQKSLQHDPSLDDARDYLRRNHGNVIPEGLLAENELQPQ
;
A
#
# COMPACT_ATOMS: atom_id res chain seq x y z
N MET A 1 -56.23 -27.04 43.96
CA MET A 1 -55.66 -26.19 42.88
C MET A 1 -55.52 -27.02 41.62
N LYS A 2 -55.94 -26.51 40.46
CA LYS A 2 -55.62 -27.12 39.15
C LYS A 2 -54.30 -26.54 38.67
N LYS A 3 -53.38 -27.41 38.25
CA LYS A 3 -52.11 -27.02 37.61
C LYS A 3 -52.25 -27.29 36.11
N PHE A 4 -51.93 -26.30 35.30
CA PHE A 4 -51.81 -26.45 33.84
C PHE A 4 -50.32 -26.44 33.49
N ARG A 5 -49.92 -27.27 32.54
CA ARG A 5 -48.56 -27.27 31.99
C ARG A 5 -48.56 -26.36 30.77
N LEU A 6 -47.58 -25.46 30.68
CA LEU A 6 -47.38 -24.65 29.49
C LEU A 6 -46.72 -25.51 28.42
N GLU A 7 -47.22 -25.43 27.21
CA GLU A 7 -46.70 -26.07 26.01
C GLU A 7 -46.41 -24.96 24.97
N ALA A 8 -45.38 -25.17 24.14
CA ALA A 8 -45.03 -24.20 23.10
C ALA A 8 -46.07 -24.23 21.97
N GLY A 9 -46.51 -23.07 21.49
CA GLY A 9 -47.32 -22.97 20.28
C GLY A 9 -46.49 -23.28 19.03
N ASP A 10 -47.14 -23.78 17.97
CA ASP A 10 -46.49 -24.09 16.68
C ASP A 10 -45.77 -22.88 16.08
N ASP A 11 -46.31 -21.67 16.26
CA ASP A 11 -45.74 -20.41 15.82
C ASP A 11 -44.42 -20.05 16.54
N HIS A 12 -44.29 -20.44 17.81
CA HIS A 12 -43.05 -20.28 18.56
C HIS A 12 -41.98 -21.27 18.10
N VAL A 13 -42.37 -22.53 17.85
CA VAL A 13 -41.47 -23.55 17.31
C VAL A 13 -40.97 -23.17 15.90
N GLN A 14 -41.86 -22.63 15.05
CA GLN A 14 -41.49 -22.13 13.73
C GLN A 14 -40.42 -21.03 13.80
N LYS A 15 -40.55 -20.07 14.72
CA LYS A 15 -39.54 -19.01 14.90
C LYS A 15 -38.18 -19.57 15.30
N LEU A 16 -38.16 -20.57 16.18
CA LEU A 16 -36.93 -21.23 16.63
C LEU A 16 -36.30 -22.13 15.55
N ALA A 17 -37.11 -22.67 14.63
CA ALA A 17 -36.64 -23.53 13.55
C ALA A 17 -35.81 -22.78 12.50
N HIS A 18 -35.94 -21.46 12.38
CA HIS A 18 -35.22 -20.63 11.39
C HIS A 18 -35.29 -21.21 9.96
N GLU A 19 -36.50 -21.51 9.48
CA GLU A 19 -36.73 -22.31 8.25
C GLU A 19 -36.14 -21.71 6.95
N ASN A 20 -35.69 -20.47 6.97
CA ASN A 20 -35.08 -19.80 5.82
C ASN A 20 -33.56 -20.00 5.71
N ASP A 21 -32.94 -20.70 6.66
CA ASP A 21 -31.48 -20.87 6.74
C ASP A 21 -31.09 -22.38 6.70
N PRO A 22 -31.11 -23.00 5.51
CA PRO A 22 -30.81 -24.43 5.37
C PRO A 22 -29.33 -24.75 5.63
N VAL A 23 -28.40 -23.86 5.30
CA VAL A 23 -26.96 -24.09 5.50
C VAL A 23 -26.66 -24.23 6.99
N ARG A 24 -27.19 -23.32 7.82
CA ARG A 24 -27.05 -23.40 9.27
C ARG A 24 -27.69 -24.65 9.85
N ALA A 25 -28.81 -25.11 9.28
CA ALA A 25 -29.44 -26.35 9.71
C ALA A 25 -28.57 -27.59 9.46
N VAL A 26 -27.89 -27.66 8.31
CA VAL A 26 -26.91 -28.73 8.07
C VAL A 26 -25.77 -28.66 9.09
N ILE A 27 -25.18 -27.47 9.29
CA ILE A 27 -24.08 -27.27 10.26
C ILE A 27 -24.48 -27.81 11.64
N GLU A 28 -25.68 -27.50 12.10
CA GLU A 28 -26.16 -27.92 13.43
C GLU A 28 -26.43 -29.42 13.52
N LEU A 29 -26.87 -30.07 12.45
CA LEU A 29 -27.03 -31.52 12.42
C LEU A 29 -25.69 -32.26 12.29
N VAL A 30 -24.72 -31.70 11.57
CA VAL A 30 -23.32 -32.19 11.58
C VAL A 30 -22.75 -32.10 12.99
N TRP A 31 -22.94 -30.97 13.70
CA TRP A 31 -22.52 -30.86 15.09
C TRP A 31 -23.22 -31.85 16.02
N ASN A 32 -24.52 -32.15 15.81
CA ASN A 32 -25.20 -33.18 16.58
C ASN A 32 -24.60 -34.58 16.34
N SER A 33 -24.15 -34.85 15.12
CA SER A 33 -23.45 -36.08 14.75
C SER A 33 -22.11 -36.18 15.49
N LEU A 34 -21.31 -35.10 15.47
CA LEU A 34 -20.03 -35.03 16.16
C LEU A 34 -20.18 -35.12 17.69
N ASP A 35 -21.21 -34.50 18.24
CA ASP A 35 -21.59 -34.60 19.66
C ASP A 35 -21.98 -36.03 20.07
N ALA A 36 -22.38 -36.86 19.11
CA ALA A 36 -22.68 -38.28 19.29
C ALA A 36 -21.42 -39.17 19.12
N ASP A 37 -20.23 -38.57 19.17
CA ASP A 37 -18.93 -39.22 18.98
C ASP A 37 -18.71 -39.84 17.59
N ALA A 38 -19.43 -39.37 16.56
CA ALA A 38 -19.22 -39.81 15.18
C ALA A 38 -17.80 -39.50 14.69
N HIS A 39 -17.19 -40.45 13.97
CA HIS A 39 -15.93 -40.27 13.26
C HIS A 39 -16.16 -39.99 11.78
N HIS A 40 -17.28 -40.45 11.22
CA HIS A 40 -17.64 -40.25 9.83
C HIS A 40 -19.03 -39.60 9.76
N VAL A 41 -19.09 -38.43 9.14
CA VAL A 41 -20.36 -37.74 8.87
C VAL A 41 -20.44 -37.45 7.38
N ASP A 42 -21.46 -38.00 6.72
CA ASP A 42 -21.70 -37.80 5.29
C ASP A 42 -22.97 -36.98 5.07
N VAL A 43 -22.84 -35.86 4.38
CA VAL A 43 -23.95 -34.99 3.98
C VAL A 43 -24.21 -35.17 2.49
N VAL A 44 -25.34 -35.74 2.13
CA VAL A 44 -25.70 -36.06 0.75
C VAL A 44 -26.82 -35.14 0.27
N LEU A 45 -26.63 -34.45 -0.86
CA LEU A 45 -27.65 -33.60 -1.45
C LEU A 45 -28.39 -34.34 -2.57
N HIS A 46 -29.71 -34.43 -2.44
CA HIS A 46 -30.58 -35.05 -3.45
C HIS A 46 -31.03 -34.02 -4.45
N ARG A 47 -30.79 -34.29 -5.73
CA ARG A 47 -31.12 -33.40 -6.85
C ARG A 47 -32.16 -34.01 -7.76
N ASN A 48 -33.01 -33.16 -8.35
CA ASN A 48 -33.94 -33.58 -9.39
C ASN A 48 -33.27 -33.58 -10.78
N GLU A 49 -34.04 -33.90 -11.83
CA GLU A 49 -33.55 -33.92 -13.22
C GLU A 49 -33.03 -32.57 -13.74
N THR A 50 -33.38 -31.47 -13.07
CA THR A 50 -32.93 -30.10 -13.38
C THR A 50 -31.76 -29.62 -12.52
N ASP A 51 -31.10 -30.53 -11.78
CA ASP A 51 -29.96 -30.24 -10.90
C ASP A 51 -30.30 -29.36 -9.67
N VAL A 52 -31.60 -29.18 -9.38
CA VAL A 52 -32.11 -28.44 -8.22
C VAL A 52 -32.08 -29.33 -7.00
N VAL A 53 -31.61 -28.82 -5.87
CA VAL A 53 -31.55 -29.58 -4.60
C VAL A 53 -32.95 -29.66 -4.00
N ILE A 54 -33.47 -30.89 -3.89
CA ILE A 54 -34.83 -31.20 -3.42
C ILE A 54 -34.87 -31.92 -2.07
N GLY A 55 -33.70 -32.35 -1.56
CA GLY A 55 -33.58 -33.02 -0.28
C GLY A 55 -32.14 -33.10 0.19
N VAL A 56 -31.97 -33.46 1.46
CA VAL A 56 -30.66 -33.64 2.08
C VAL A 56 -30.72 -34.81 3.05
N GLU A 57 -29.65 -35.59 3.07
CA GLU A 57 -29.38 -36.61 4.08
C GLU A 57 -28.13 -36.29 4.85
N ILE A 58 -28.12 -36.64 6.14
CA ILE A 58 -26.95 -36.52 7.02
C ILE A 58 -26.83 -37.86 7.73
N ILE A 59 -25.73 -38.56 7.50
CA ILE A 59 -25.51 -39.92 7.98
C ILE A 59 -24.27 -39.90 8.86
N ASP A 60 -24.39 -40.42 10.08
CA ASP A 60 -23.29 -40.52 11.04
C ASP A 60 -23.12 -41.92 11.61
N ASP A 61 -21.89 -42.23 12.03
CA ASP A 61 -21.51 -43.48 12.70
C ASP A 61 -21.38 -43.32 14.23
N GLY A 62 -22.07 -42.33 14.80
CA GLY A 62 -22.07 -42.07 16.23
C GLY A 62 -22.83 -43.13 17.04
N HIS A 63 -23.02 -42.86 18.33
CA HIS A 63 -23.68 -43.80 19.23
C HIS A 63 -25.20 -43.96 19.02
N GLY A 64 -25.82 -43.16 18.14
CA GLY A 64 -27.27 -43.16 17.90
C GLY A 64 -28.11 -42.66 19.08
N MET A 65 -29.42 -42.92 19.06
CA MET A 65 -30.35 -42.61 20.17
C MET A 65 -31.07 -43.87 20.63
N ALA A 66 -30.86 -44.27 21.89
CA ALA A 66 -31.58 -45.41 22.45
C ALA A 66 -33.09 -45.11 22.59
N PRO A 67 -33.99 -46.10 22.48
CA PRO A 67 -35.44 -45.86 22.54
C PRO A 67 -35.90 -45.12 23.80
N GLU A 68 -35.24 -45.36 24.93
CA GLU A 68 -35.52 -44.70 26.20
C GLU A 68 -35.10 -43.21 26.21
N GLU A 69 -34.14 -42.83 25.38
CA GLU A 69 -33.61 -41.46 25.26
C GLU A 69 -34.43 -40.59 24.30
N ILE A 70 -35.01 -41.19 23.24
CA ILE A 70 -35.78 -40.47 22.21
C ILE A 70 -36.89 -39.61 22.81
N ALA A 71 -37.64 -40.15 23.77
CA ALA A 71 -38.71 -39.40 24.43
C ALA A 71 -38.20 -38.20 25.24
N THR A 72 -36.97 -38.23 25.72
CA THR A 72 -36.36 -37.09 26.42
C THR A 72 -35.80 -36.08 25.43
N GLU A 73 -35.21 -36.57 24.34
CA GLU A 73 -34.64 -35.73 23.29
C GLU A 73 -35.70 -34.94 22.53
N PHE A 74 -36.81 -35.55 22.11
CA PHE A 74 -37.78 -34.85 21.24
C PHE A 74 -38.89 -34.11 21.97
N LYS A 75 -39.05 -34.33 23.28
CA LYS A 75 -40.18 -33.78 24.07
C LYS A 75 -40.02 -32.32 24.46
N TRP A 76 -38.79 -31.82 24.58
CA TRP A 76 -38.53 -30.47 25.08
C TRP A 76 -37.92 -29.57 24.00
N VAL A 77 -38.54 -28.41 23.81
CA VAL A 77 -37.92 -27.26 23.13
C VAL A 77 -37.06 -26.55 24.16
N GLY A 78 -35.77 -26.88 24.21
CA GLY A 78 -34.89 -26.49 25.32
C GLY A 78 -34.57 -27.62 26.30
N ASN A 79 -33.84 -27.30 27.38
CA ASN A 79 -33.47 -28.25 28.46
C ASN A 79 -32.75 -29.52 27.98
N SER A 80 -31.82 -29.37 27.02
CA SER A 80 -30.90 -30.47 26.69
C SER A 80 -30.14 -30.91 27.94
N TRP A 81 -29.95 -32.22 28.10
CA TRP A 81 -29.05 -32.79 29.11
C TRP A 81 -27.61 -32.25 28.96
N LYS A 82 -27.25 -31.79 27.75
CA LYS A 82 -25.98 -31.12 27.43
C LYS A 82 -25.82 -29.75 28.13
N LYS A 83 -26.84 -29.23 28.83
CA LYS A 83 -26.65 -28.08 29.74
C LYS A 83 -25.77 -28.40 30.95
N THR A 84 -25.73 -29.66 31.37
CA THR A 84 -24.96 -30.13 32.55
C THR A 84 -23.73 -30.94 32.17
N ALA A 85 -23.65 -31.45 30.95
CA ALA A 85 -22.49 -32.19 30.43
C ALA A 85 -21.72 -31.32 29.44
N ILE A 86 -20.44 -31.04 29.73
CA ILE A 86 -19.55 -30.27 28.84
C ILE A 86 -18.90 -31.17 27.77
N ARG A 87 -18.92 -32.49 27.99
CA ARG A 87 -18.24 -33.48 27.16
C ARG A 87 -19.13 -34.67 26.81
N SER A 88 -18.85 -35.29 25.66
CA SER A 88 -19.57 -36.46 25.16
C SER A 88 -19.40 -37.68 26.08
N LYS A 89 -20.36 -38.61 26.02
CA LYS A 89 -20.43 -39.75 26.96
C LYS A 89 -19.35 -40.80 26.69
N GLY A 90 -18.95 -40.99 25.43
CA GLY A 90 -18.00 -42.04 25.04
C GLY A 90 -16.57 -41.53 25.05
N GLU A 91 -16.28 -40.60 24.14
CA GLU A 91 -14.90 -40.18 23.87
C GLU A 91 -14.47 -38.89 24.56
N ASN A 92 -15.36 -38.32 25.39
CA ASN A 92 -15.06 -37.14 26.19
C ASN A 92 -14.64 -35.93 25.32
N ARG A 93 -15.23 -35.82 24.12
CA ARG A 93 -15.06 -34.72 23.16
C ARG A 93 -15.88 -33.50 23.63
N PRO A 94 -15.44 -32.26 23.38
CA PRO A 94 -16.21 -31.06 23.71
C PRO A 94 -17.56 -31.05 22.98
N LEU A 95 -18.65 -30.85 23.72
CA LEU A 95 -20.00 -30.78 23.12
C LEU A 95 -20.33 -29.39 22.59
N HIS A 96 -20.84 -29.32 21.37
CA HIS A 96 -21.28 -28.09 20.70
C HIS A 96 -22.70 -27.70 21.10
N GLY A 97 -23.66 -28.64 21.08
CA GLY A 97 -25.08 -28.33 21.28
C GLY A 97 -25.49 -28.13 22.74
N ARG A 98 -25.69 -26.89 23.21
CA ARG A 98 -26.06 -26.62 24.63
C ARG A 98 -27.54 -26.33 24.87
N PHE A 99 -28.26 -25.83 23.87
CA PHE A 99 -29.62 -25.31 24.06
C PHE A 99 -30.74 -26.30 23.72
N GLY A 100 -30.45 -27.45 23.09
CA GLY A 100 -31.48 -28.43 22.71
C GLY A 100 -32.47 -27.93 21.66
N GLN A 101 -32.08 -26.93 20.87
CA GLN A 101 -32.91 -26.33 19.82
C GLN A 101 -32.46 -26.75 18.41
N GLY A 102 -31.23 -27.23 18.24
CA GLY A 102 -30.65 -27.57 16.92
C GLY A 102 -31.47 -28.55 16.10
N ARG A 103 -32.12 -29.54 16.73
CA ARG A 103 -33.02 -30.49 16.06
C ARG A 103 -34.24 -29.84 15.40
N LEU A 104 -34.71 -28.68 15.89
CA LEU A 104 -35.83 -27.95 15.29
C LEU A 104 -35.42 -27.32 13.95
N ARG A 105 -34.12 -27.11 13.72
CA ARG A 105 -33.61 -26.64 12.42
C ARG A 105 -33.84 -27.65 11.29
N ALA A 106 -34.20 -28.90 11.61
CA ALA A 106 -34.59 -29.89 10.61
C ALA A 106 -35.72 -29.39 9.69
N PHE A 107 -36.62 -28.53 10.18
CA PHE A 107 -37.68 -27.94 9.34
C PHE A 107 -37.16 -26.93 8.31
N ALA A 108 -35.92 -26.43 8.46
CA ALA A 108 -35.26 -25.66 7.40
C ALA A 108 -34.86 -26.54 6.20
N LEU A 109 -34.70 -27.85 6.42
CA LEU A 109 -34.23 -28.82 5.44
C LEU A 109 -35.36 -29.63 4.78
N GLY A 110 -36.58 -29.57 5.29
CA GLY A 110 -37.70 -30.31 4.69
C GLY A 110 -39.05 -29.99 5.34
N ALA A 111 -40.12 -30.18 4.57
CA ALA A 111 -41.48 -30.22 5.10
C ALA A 111 -41.72 -31.50 5.94
N ARG A 112 -40.96 -32.56 5.65
CA ARG A 112 -40.87 -33.79 6.43
C ARG A 112 -39.43 -34.02 6.84
N ALA A 113 -39.25 -34.35 8.11
CA ALA A 113 -37.97 -34.69 8.71
C ALA A 113 -38.07 -36.10 9.29
N THR A 114 -37.14 -36.97 8.91
CA THR A 114 -37.06 -38.35 9.40
C THR A 114 -35.69 -38.61 9.98
N TRP A 115 -35.64 -39.18 11.19
CA TRP A 115 -34.42 -39.72 11.79
C TRP A 115 -34.57 -41.23 11.90
N GLU A 116 -33.66 -41.97 11.29
CA GLU A 116 -33.49 -43.40 11.48
C GLU A 116 -32.24 -43.59 12.32
N THR A 117 -32.39 -44.13 13.53
CA THR A 117 -31.29 -44.20 14.49
C THR A 117 -31.14 -45.61 15.02
N VAL A 118 -29.90 -46.06 15.14
CA VAL A 118 -29.52 -47.37 15.66
C VAL A 118 -28.62 -47.15 16.87
N ALA A 119 -29.01 -47.70 18.02
CA ALA A 119 -28.28 -47.54 19.27
C ALA A 119 -28.41 -48.79 20.15
N ASP A 120 -27.48 -48.91 21.10
CA ASP A 120 -27.55 -49.92 22.15
C ASP A 120 -28.50 -49.45 23.26
N SER A 121 -29.51 -50.26 23.56
CA SER A 121 -30.43 -50.03 24.68
C SER A 121 -29.74 -50.27 26.03
N VAL A 122 -30.39 -49.87 27.12
CA VAL A 122 -29.85 -50.03 28.49
C VAL A 122 -29.59 -51.50 28.85
N ASP A 123 -30.31 -52.43 28.24
CA ASP A 123 -30.12 -53.87 28.39
C ASP A 123 -29.18 -54.51 27.35
N GLY A 124 -28.50 -53.69 26.55
CA GLY A 124 -27.43 -54.10 25.62
C GLY A 124 -27.92 -54.70 24.30
N ARG A 125 -29.19 -54.47 23.93
CA ARG A 125 -29.73 -54.89 22.62
C ARG A 125 -29.53 -53.77 21.60
N ARG A 126 -29.21 -54.16 20.36
CA ARG A 126 -29.05 -53.24 19.24
C ARG A 126 -30.43 -52.95 18.63
N LEU A 127 -30.94 -51.75 18.82
CA LEU A 127 -32.30 -51.39 18.43
C LEU A 127 -32.31 -50.23 17.42
N GLN A 128 -33.17 -50.34 16.41
CA GLN A 128 -33.47 -49.28 15.46
C GLN A 128 -34.82 -48.63 15.79
N SER A 129 -34.84 -47.30 15.79
CA SER A 129 -36.06 -46.49 15.89
C SER A 129 -36.15 -45.49 14.74
N THR A 130 -37.37 -45.18 14.33
CA THR A 130 -37.65 -44.12 13.37
C THR A 130 -38.45 -43.01 14.03
N VAL A 131 -37.94 -41.79 13.96
CA VAL A 131 -38.60 -40.56 14.43
C VAL A 131 -39.01 -39.73 13.22
N ARG A 132 -40.25 -39.23 13.19
CA ARG A 132 -40.77 -38.39 12.10
C ARG A 132 -41.39 -37.11 12.64
N ALA A 133 -41.10 -36.00 11.98
CA ALA A 133 -41.69 -34.70 12.27
C ALA A 133 -42.15 -34.01 10.97
N GLN A 134 -43.22 -33.22 11.05
CA GLN A 134 -43.79 -32.52 9.90
C GLN A 134 -43.93 -31.02 10.16
N ALA A 135 -43.59 -30.20 9.16
CA ALA A 135 -43.68 -28.74 9.26
C ALA A 135 -45.13 -28.22 9.37
N SER A 136 -46.14 -29.01 9.03
CA SER A 136 -47.55 -28.66 9.23
C SER A 136 -48.02 -28.81 10.69
N HIS A 137 -47.29 -29.61 11.49
CA HIS A 137 -47.60 -29.91 12.89
C HIS A 137 -46.27 -30.05 13.65
N ARG A 138 -45.56 -28.94 13.91
CA ARG A 138 -44.17 -28.95 14.44
C ARG A 138 -44.08 -29.46 15.87
N ASN A 139 -45.20 -29.43 16.59
CA ASN A 139 -45.31 -29.91 17.97
C ASN A 139 -45.52 -31.43 18.06
N ASP A 140 -45.85 -32.09 16.94
CA ASP A 140 -46.16 -33.51 16.91
C ASP A 140 -44.96 -34.28 16.33
N VAL A 141 -44.48 -35.27 17.11
CA VAL A 141 -43.38 -36.15 16.72
C VAL A 141 -43.86 -37.59 16.81
N GLU A 142 -43.77 -38.32 15.70
CA GLU A 142 -44.11 -39.73 15.62
C GLU A 142 -42.86 -40.58 15.84
N VAL A 143 -42.96 -41.62 16.67
CA VAL A 143 -41.86 -42.56 16.94
C VAL A 143 -42.37 -43.97 16.67
N SER A 144 -41.62 -44.76 15.91
CA SER A 144 -41.95 -46.17 15.67
C SER A 144 -41.71 -47.04 16.91
N ASP A 145 -42.34 -48.21 16.95
CA ASP A 145 -41.88 -49.26 17.86
C ASP A 145 -40.43 -49.65 17.50
N PRO A 146 -39.53 -49.82 18.49
CA PRO A 146 -38.15 -50.19 18.22
C PRO A 146 -38.07 -51.64 17.73
N ILE A 147 -37.20 -51.88 16.76
CA ILE A 147 -36.92 -53.21 16.21
C ILE A 147 -35.47 -53.60 16.48
N GLU A 148 -35.22 -54.88 16.77
CA GLU A 148 -33.87 -55.40 16.97
C GLU A 148 -33.19 -55.61 15.61
N VAL A 149 -31.94 -55.15 15.48
CA VAL A 149 -31.18 -55.16 14.22
C VAL A 149 -29.72 -55.51 14.47
N ASP A 150 -29.04 -56.01 13.44
CA ASP A 150 -27.59 -56.30 13.46
C ASP A 150 -26.75 -55.15 12.85
N ALA A 151 -27.36 -53.99 12.62
CA ALA A 151 -26.68 -52.83 12.03
C ALA A 151 -25.75 -52.12 13.03
N ASP A 152 -24.72 -51.45 12.51
CA ASP A 152 -23.85 -50.58 13.29
C ASP A 152 -24.62 -49.39 13.88
N THR A 153 -24.11 -48.81 14.97
CA THR A 153 -24.73 -47.62 15.58
C THR A 153 -24.58 -46.41 14.67
N GLY A 154 -25.52 -45.48 14.80
CA GLY A 154 -25.49 -44.25 14.02
C GLY A 154 -26.86 -43.63 13.86
N THR A 155 -26.90 -42.49 13.19
CA THR A 155 -28.15 -41.85 12.80
C THR A 155 -28.12 -41.42 11.35
N ARG A 156 -29.22 -41.65 10.65
CA ARG A 156 -29.52 -41.08 9.34
C ARG A 156 -30.67 -40.11 9.47
N PHE A 157 -30.39 -38.84 9.21
CA PHE A 157 -31.40 -37.81 9.03
C PHE A 157 -31.75 -37.66 7.55
N ALA A 158 -33.03 -37.48 7.23
CA ALA A 158 -33.51 -37.13 5.90
C ALA A 158 -34.53 -35.97 5.98
N GLY A 159 -34.24 -34.89 5.25
CA GLY A 159 -35.13 -33.75 5.05
C GLY A 159 -35.69 -33.72 3.63
N GLU A 160 -37.03 -33.74 3.50
CA GLU A 160 -37.71 -33.86 2.21
C GLU A 160 -38.91 -32.91 2.07
N GLY A 161 -39.33 -32.67 0.82
CA GLY A 161 -40.63 -32.06 0.51
C GLY A 161 -40.66 -30.54 0.55
N LYS A 162 -39.50 -29.88 0.47
CA LYS A 162 -39.38 -28.42 0.30
C LYS A 162 -39.09 -28.10 -1.17
N GLU A 163 -39.61 -26.97 -1.66
CA GLU A 163 -39.59 -26.65 -3.11
C GLU A 163 -38.19 -26.30 -3.66
N SER A 164 -37.26 -25.78 -2.84
CA SER A 164 -35.85 -25.58 -3.23
C SER A 164 -34.94 -25.47 -2.00
N LEU A 165 -33.82 -26.18 -2.06
CA LEU A 165 -32.69 -26.10 -1.12
C LEU A 165 -31.40 -25.66 -1.83
N ASP A 166 -31.51 -24.92 -2.93
CA ASP A 166 -30.38 -24.62 -3.83
C ASP A 166 -29.22 -23.87 -3.17
N ALA A 167 -29.47 -23.22 -2.03
CA ALA A 167 -28.40 -22.61 -1.22
C ALA A 167 -27.35 -23.64 -0.76
N LEU A 168 -27.75 -24.90 -0.51
CA LEU A 168 -26.86 -26.00 -0.12
C LEU A 168 -25.93 -26.41 -1.26
N GLY A 169 -26.40 -26.37 -2.51
CA GLY A 169 -25.60 -26.78 -3.68
C GLY A 169 -24.55 -25.75 -4.12
N ARG A 170 -24.42 -24.60 -3.46
CA ARG A 170 -23.48 -23.53 -3.85
C ARG A 170 -22.14 -23.71 -3.14
N ASP A 171 -21.06 -23.33 -3.80
CA ASP A 171 -19.70 -23.33 -3.21
C ASP A 171 -19.65 -22.57 -1.86
N ALA A 172 -20.43 -21.51 -1.70
CA ALA A 172 -20.50 -20.74 -0.45
C ALA A 172 -20.96 -21.57 0.76
N ALA A 173 -21.81 -22.59 0.58
CA ALA A 173 -22.23 -23.47 1.66
C ALA A 173 -21.07 -24.36 2.13
N GLU A 174 -20.36 -24.99 1.18
CA GLU A 174 -19.16 -25.79 1.46
C GLU A 174 -18.05 -24.94 2.12
N GLU A 175 -17.79 -23.73 1.59
CA GLU A 175 -16.85 -22.76 2.17
C GLU A 175 -17.24 -22.42 3.62
N GLY A 176 -18.52 -22.14 3.89
CA GLY A 176 -19.03 -21.81 5.23
C GLY A 176 -18.93 -22.97 6.22
N LEU A 177 -19.30 -24.19 5.81
CA LEU A 177 -19.12 -25.40 6.63
C LEU A 177 -17.65 -25.61 6.96
N THR A 178 -16.76 -25.46 5.97
CA THR A 178 -15.31 -25.61 6.17
C THR A 178 -14.79 -24.64 7.21
N MET A 179 -15.18 -23.36 7.16
CA MET A 179 -14.74 -22.35 8.14
C MET A 179 -15.25 -22.63 9.55
N ILE A 180 -16.51 -23.03 9.69
CA ILE A 180 -17.11 -23.28 11.01
C ILE A 180 -16.55 -24.55 11.66
N LEU A 181 -16.34 -25.60 10.86
CA LEU A 181 -15.81 -26.88 11.35
C LEU A 181 -14.28 -26.89 11.48
N ALA A 182 -13.57 -25.92 10.90
CA ALA A 182 -12.12 -25.91 10.81
C ALA A 182 -11.39 -26.12 12.15
N PRO A 183 -11.65 -25.36 13.22
CA PRO A 183 -10.92 -25.52 14.48
C PRO A 183 -11.02 -26.94 15.03
N TYR A 184 -12.21 -27.54 14.90
CA TYR A 184 -12.51 -28.85 15.42
C TYR A 184 -11.86 -29.96 14.59
N LEU A 185 -11.99 -29.91 13.26
CA LEU A 185 -11.38 -30.90 12.36
C LEU A 185 -9.86 -30.83 12.33
N ILE A 186 -9.26 -29.65 12.53
CA ILE A 186 -7.80 -29.52 12.66
C ILE A 186 -7.31 -30.15 13.97
N THR A 187 -8.10 -30.05 15.04
CA THR A 187 -7.75 -30.59 16.36
C THR A 187 -7.99 -32.10 16.44
N HIS A 188 -9.02 -32.61 15.74
CA HIS A 188 -9.44 -34.02 15.77
C HIS A 188 -9.21 -34.68 14.42
N THR A 189 -7.98 -35.08 14.15
CA THR A 189 -7.55 -35.63 12.84
C THR A 189 -8.18 -36.99 12.48
N GLY A 190 -8.79 -37.68 13.45
CA GLY A 190 -9.51 -38.94 13.24
C GLY A 190 -10.96 -38.77 12.78
N ILE A 191 -11.44 -37.54 12.59
CA ILE A 191 -12.80 -37.23 12.17
C ILE A 191 -12.83 -36.83 10.69
N GLU A 192 -13.82 -37.36 9.98
CA GLU A 192 -14.06 -37.12 8.57
C GLU A 192 -15.49 -36.62 8.37
N VAL A 193 -15.60 -35.43 7.75
CA VAL A 193 -16.88 -34.87 7.30
C VAL A 193 -16.83 -34.76 5.78
N VAL A 194 -17.80 -35.37 5.12
CA VAL A 194 -17.98 -35.32 3.67
C VAL A 194 -19.24 -34.51 3.36
N TYR A 195 -19.12 -33.52 2.49
CA TYR A 195 -20.21 -32.69 2.03
C TYR A 195 -20.40 -32.86 0.53
N ASP A 196 -21.50 -33.47 0.13
CA ASP A 196 -21.89 -33.73 -1.25
C ASP A 196 -20.77 -34.42 -2.06
N GLY A 197 -20.18 -35.45 -1.46
CA GLY A 197 -19.06 -36.22 -2.03
C GLY A 197 -17.69 -35.56 -1.94
N ARG A 198 -17.58 -34.35 -1.36
CA ARG A 198 -16.30 -33.65 -1.14
C ARG A 198 -15.93 -33.70 0.34
N ARG A 199 -14.74 -34.21 0.65
CA ARG A 199 -14.23 -34.22 2.02
C ARG A 199 -13.86 -32.80 2.45
N ILE A 200 -14.37 -32.36 3.60
CA ILE A 200 -13.97 -31.09 4.22
C ILE A 200 -12.57 -31.27 4.80
N GLN A 201 -11.58 -30.62 4.18
CA GLN A 201 -10.17 -30.66 4.59
C GLN A 201 -9.66 -29.24 4.82
N PRO A 202 -9.87 -28.67 6.03
CA PRO A 202 -9.46 -27.29 6.31
C PRO A 202 -7.95 -27.08 6.14
N ALA A 203 -7.14 -28.07 6.54
CA ALA A 203 -5.67 -27.99 6.53
C ALA A 203 -5.08 -27.65 5.16
N ASP A 204 -5.65 -28.19 4.07
CA ASP A 204 -5.18 -27.96 2.70
C ASP A 204 -5.38 -26.52 2.21
N ASN A 205 -6.21 -25.75 2.91
CA ASN A 205 -6.55 -24.37 2.57
C ASN A 205 -5.96 -23.34 3.55
N ILE A 206 -5.19 -23.76 4.56
CA ILE A 206 -4.55 -22.86 5.51
C ILE A 206 -3.30 -22.24 4.88
N ALA A 207 -3.30 -20.92 4.76
CA ALA A 207 -2.10 -20.16 4.42
C ALA A 207 -1.22 -19.95 5.67
N HIS A 208 -1.84 -19.50 6.77
CA HIS A 208 -1.17 -19.26 8.05
C HIS A 208 -2.11 -19.62 9.20
N ASP A 209 -1.57 -20.15 10.29
CA ASP A 209 -2.30 -20.47 11.53
C ASP A 209 -1.48 -19.94 12.71
N THR A 210 -2.02 -18.96 13.42
CA THR A 210 -1.32 -18.26 14.50
C THR A 210 -2.16 -18.25 15.76
N LEU A 211 -1.54 -18.55 16.90
CA LEU A 211 -2.15 -18.46 18.22
C LEU A 211 -1.56 -17.27 18.96
N VAL A 212 -2.41 -16.31 19.33
CA VAL A 212 -2.04 -15.07 20.02
C VAL A 212 -2.68 -15.05 21.41
N PRO A 213 -1.93 -14.78 22.49
CA PRO A 213 -2.52 -14.58 23.81
C PRO A 213 -3.30 -13.26 23.86
N VAL A 214 -4.44 -13.27 24.56
CA VAL A 214 -5.25 -12.07 24.82
C VAL A 214 -5.34 -11.90 26.33
N GLU A 215 -4.83 -10.79 26.85
CA GLU A 215 -4.83 -10.49 28.28
C GLU A 215 -5.54 -9.17 28.53
N TRP A 216 -6.47 -9.14 29.49
CA TRP A 216 -7.17 -7.91 29.83
C TRP A 216 -7.45 -7.82 31.32
N GLU A 217 -7.63 -6.60 31.82
CA GLU A 217 -7.96 -6.32 33.21
C GLU A 217 -9.41 -5.83 33.32
N HIS A 218 -10.18 -6.42 34.24
CA HIS A 218 -11.50 -5.93 34.61
C HIS A 218 -11.69 -5.97 36.11
N ASN A 219 -12.10 -4.86 36.72
CA ASN A 219 -12.31 -4.73 38.17
C ASN A 219 -11.10 -5.18 39.03
N GLY A 220 -9.88 -4.95 38.56
CA GLY A 220 -8.64 -5.31 39.28
C GLY A 220 -8.25 -6.79 39.16
N ALA A 221 -8.95 -7.58 38.36
CA ALA A 221 -8.59 -8.97 38.04
C ALA A 221 -8.08 -9.07 36.60
N VAL A 222 -6.86 -9.62 36.45
CA VAL A 222 -6.30 -9.96 35.14
C VAL A 222 -6.91 -11.27 34.66
N ARG A 223 -7.33 -11.31 33.41
CA ARG A 223 -7.96 -12.45 32.75
C ARG A 223 -7.20 -12.79 31.47
N HIS A 224 -7.32 -14.04 31.05
CA HIS A 224 -6.60 -14.57 29.89
C HIS A 224 -7.55 -15.30 28.95
N ALA A 225 -7.34 -15.10 27.66
CA ALA A 225 -7.99 -15.78 26.56
C ALA A 225 -6.95 -16.06 25.49
N LYS A 226 -7.35 -16.82 24.46
CA LYS A 226 -6.48 -17.11 23.32
C LYS A 226 -7.21 -16.75 22.03
N LEU A 227 -6.53 -16.10 21.11
CA LEU A 227 -7.03 -15.80 19.78
C LEU A 227 -6.29 -16.69 18.77
N ARG A 228 -6.99 -17.60 18.11
CA ARG A 228 -6.43 -18.35 16.98
C ARG A 228 -6.86 -17.67 15.69
N VAL A 229 -5.92 -17.24 14.85
CA VAL A 229 -6.19 -16.61 13.56
C VAL A 229 -5.71 -17.55 12.46
N ILE A 230 -6.64 -17.98 11.61
CA ILE A 230 -6.37 -18.83 10.45
C ILE A 230 -6.57 -17.98 9.19
N GLU A 231 -5.50 -17.72 8.45
CA GLU A 231 -5.56 -17.13 7.12
C GLU A 231 -5.74 -18.22 6.07
N TRP A 232 -6.63 -17.97 5.11
CA TRP A 232 -7.02 -18.94 4.10
C TRP A 232 -6.39 -18.64 2.73
N VAL A 233 -6.08 -19.68 1.95
CA VAL A 233 -5.57 -19.56 0.57
C VAL A 233 -6.69 -19.19 -0.42
N LYS A 234 -7.87 -19.82 -0.30
CA LYS A 234 -8.97 -19.70 -1.28
C LYS A 234 -10.30 -19.19 -0.72
N ALA A 235 -10.34 -18.74 0.54
CA ALA A 235 -11.58 -18.22 1.12
C ALA A 235 -11.97 -16.85 0.54
N LYS A 236 -13.27 -16.56 0.54
CA LYS A 236 -13.82 -15.26 0.11
C LYS A 236 -14.31 -14.40 1.28
N GLU A 237 -14.49 -14.99 2.45
CA GLU A 237 -15.08 -14.32 3.61
C GLU A 237 -14.08 -14.16 4.76
N ARG A 238 -14.47 -13.30 5.70
CA ARG A 238 -13.79 -13.09 6.98
C ARG A 238 -14.78 -13.36 8.08
N ALA A 239 -14.33 -13.94 9.18
CA ALA A 239 -15.18 -14.16 10.34
C ALA A 239 -14.39 -14.01 11.64
N VAL A 240 -15.06 -13.52 12.68
CA VAL A 240 -14.54 -13.52 14.06
C VAL A 240 -15.55 -14.25 14.93
N HIS A 241 -15.16 -15.39 15.45
CA HIS A 241 -15.96 -16.28 16.27
C HIS A 241 -15.58 -16.13 17.74
N LEU A 242 -16.57 -15.91 18.58
CA LEU A 242 -16.44 -15.98 20.03
C LEU A 242 -16.68 -17.42 20.45
N CYS A 243 -15.69 -18.03 21.07
CA CYS A 243 -15.66 -19.46 21.37
C CYS A 243 -15.45 -19.72 22.85
N ASP A 244 -15.82 -20.92 23.30
CA ASP A 244 -15.33 -21.43 24.57
C ASP A 244 -13.82 -21.79 24.51
N SER A 245 -13.28 -22.30 25.62
CA SER A 245 -11.87 -22.69 25.71
C SER A 245 -11.46 -23.85 24.80
N GLU A 246 -12.42 -24.59 24.23
CA GLU A 246 -12.22 -25.79 23.42
C GLU A 246 -12.69 -25.57 21.96
N THR A 247 -12.75 -24.30 21.51
CA THR A 247 -13.09 -23.86 20.13
C THR A 247 -14.56 -24.02 19.70
N VAL A 248 -15.47 -24.32 20.63
CA VAL A 248 -16.90 -24.35 20.33
C VAL A 248 -17.40 -22.92 20.13
N VAL A 249 -17.93 -22.61 18.94
CA VAL A 249 -18.46 -21.28 18.60
C VAL A 249 -19.72 -20.99 19.42
N VAL A 250 -19.69 -19.90 20.18
CA VAL A 250 -20.80 -19.34 20.96
C VAL A 250 -21.54 -18.27 20.14
N ASP A 251 -20.79 -17.31 19.59
CA ASP A 251 -21.31 -16.21 18.79
C ASP A 251 -20.35 -15.90 17.63
N THR A 252 -20.84 -15.19 16.62
CA THR A 252 -20.01 -14.66 15.51
C THR A 252 -20.27 -13.17 15.37
N LEU A 253 -19.21 -12.39 15.21
CA LEU A 253 -19.29 -10.93 15.06
C LEU A 253 -19.64 -10.55 13.61
N ASP A 254 -20.44 -9.52 13.44
CA ASP A 254 -20.94 -9.10 12.12
C ASP A 254 -19.90 -8.37 11.25
N THR A 255 -18.93 -7.69 11.86
CA THR A 255 -17.99 -6.82 11.14
C THR A 255 -16.53 -7.13 11.52
N PRO A 256 -15.90 -8.12 10.85
CA PRO A 256 -14.49 -8.40 11.04
C PRO A 256 -13.60 -7.32 10.38
N PRO A 257 -12.51 -6.86 11.05
CA PRO A 257 -11.58 -5.89 10.49
C PRO A 257 -10.73 -6.47 9.33
N GLY A 258 -9.85 -5.65 8.74
CA GLY A 258 -8.87 -6.11 7.75
C GLY A 258 -9.44 -6.57 6.40
N PRO A 259 -10.07 -5.69 5.59
CA PRO A 259 -10.68 -6.06 4.31
C PRO A 259 -9.68 -6.60 3.28
N ASP A 260 -8.38 -6.40 3.50
CA ASP A 260 -7.27 -6.89 2.70
C ASP A 260 -6.84 -8.34 3.00
N PHE A 261 -7.49 -8.99 3.97
CA PHE A 261 -7.29 -10.37 4.34
C PHE A 261 -8.55 -11.23 4.15
N THR A 262 -8.31 -12.54 4.12
CA THR A 262 -9.30 -13.61 4.13
C THR A 262 -8.91 -14.55 5.25
N TYR A 263 -9.62 -14.48 6.38
CA TYR A 263 -9.23 -15.16 7.62
C TYR A 263 -10.44 -15.49 8.49
N SER A 264 -10.27 -16.49 9.35
CA SER A 264 -11.18 -16.77 10.46
C SER A 264 -10.44 -16.64 11.77
N ALA A 265 -10.93 -15.81 12.69
CA ALA A 265 -10.37 -15.65 14.02
C ALA A 265 -11.29 -16.25 15.07
N TYR A 266 -10.73 -17.00 16.02
CA TYR A 266 -11.45 -17.72 17.07
C TYR A 266 -10.94 -17.25 18.43
N LEU A 267 -11.73 -16.41 19.10
CA LEU A 267 -11.44 -15.96 20.45
C LEU A 267 -11.96 -17.00 21.45
N MET A 268 -11.05 -17.74 22.07
CA MET A 268 -11.32 -18.82 23.02
C MET A 268 -11.23 -18.29 24.46
N TRP A 269 -12.37 -18.28 25.16
CA TRP A 269 -12.47 -17.91 26.57
C TRP A 269 -13.46 -18.82 27.30
N ASP A 270 -13.06 -19.34 28.45
CA ASP A 270 -13.83 -20.33 29.22
C ASP A 270 -15.21 -19.84 29.68
N GLU A 271 -15.31 -18.57 30.09
CA GLU A 271 -16.58 -17.95 30.53
C GLU A 271 -17.44 -17.43 29.35
N MET A 272 -16.95 -17.46 28.10
CA MET A 272 -17.69 -16.96 26.92
C MET A 272 -19.13 -17.51 26.79
N PRO A 273 -19.42 -18.80 27.09
CA PRO A 273 -20.79 -19.32 27.01
C PRO A 273 -21.80 -18.66 27.95
N GLU A 274 -21.36 -18.07 29.06
CA GLU A 274 -22.23 -17.29 29.97
C GLU A 274 -22.67 -15.96 29.34
N HIS A 275 -22.01 -15.57 28.25
CA HIS A 275 -22.17 -14.32 27.53
C HIS A 275 -22.87 -14.45 26.17
N HIS A 276 -23.46 -15.61 25.87
CA HIS A 276 -24.13 -15.87 24.59
C HIS A 276 -25.18 -14.78 24.24
N GLY A 277 -25.05 -14.20 23.05
CA GLY A 277 -25.90 -13.15 22.49
C GLY A 277 -25.73 -11.77 23.14
N GLN A 278 -24.77 -11.58 24.05
CA GLN A 278 -24.55 -10.32 24.76
C GLN A 278 -23.57 -9.38 24.05
N TRP A 279 -22.81 -9.88 23.08
CA TRP A 279 -21.76 -9.10 22.40
C TRP A 279 -22.25 -7.78 21.75
N PRO A 280 -23.46 -7.67 21.15
CA PRO A 280 -23.89 -6.42 20.52
C PRO A 280 -24.11 -5.33 21.58
N LEU A 281 -24.68 -5.70 22.73
CA LEU A 281 -24.88 -4.80 23.86
C LEU A 281 -23.53 -4.41 24.47
N ALA A 282 -22.63 -5.37 24.67
CA ALA A 282 -21.31 -5.14 25.26
C ALA A 282 -20.47 -4.13 24.46
N ARG A 283 -20.59 -4.09 23.13
CA ARG A 283 -19.93 -3.07 22.28
C ARG A 283 -20.50 -1.66 22.43
N MET A 284 -21.71 -1.51 22.95
CA MET A 284 -22.41 -0.22 23.08
C MET A 284 -22.45 0.31 24.52
N GLU A 285 -21.84 -0.41 25.48
CA GLU A 285 -21.85 -0.05 26.90
C GLU A 285 -21.04 1.21 27.19
N THR A 286 -21.57 2.09 28.04
CA THR A 286 -20.84 3.27 28.56
C THR A 286 -19.91 2.93 29.71
N THR A 287 -20.28 1.94 30.53
CA THR A 287 -19.44 1.34 31.56
C THR A 287 -19.12 -0.09 31.12
N PRO A 288 -17.89 -0.37 30.66
CA PRO A 288 -17.57 -1.67 30.06
C PRO A 288 -17.75 -2.85 31.04
N SER A 289 -18.57 -3.82 30.63
CA SER A 289 -18.58 -5.16 31.22
C SER A 289 -17.26 -5.90 30.98
N VAL A 290 -17.08 -7.05 31.62
CA VAL A 290 -15.92 -7.93 31.37
C VAL A 290 -15.82 -8.31 29.89
N LEU A 291 -16.96 -8.58 29.25
CA LEU A 291 -17.05 -8.88 27.82
C LEU A 291 -16.73 -7.63 26.98
N GLY A 292 -17.23 -6.45 27.37
CA GLY A 292 -16.94 -5.20 26.67
C GLY A 292 -15.45 -4.86 26.64
N VAL A 293 -14.73 -5.04 27.76
CA VAL A 293 -13.27 -4.86 27.82
C VAL A 293 -12.56 -5.92 26.97
N LEU A 294 -12.96 -7.18 27.06
CA LEU A 294 -12.40 -8.26 26.24
C LEU A 294 -12.56 -7.99 24.73
N LEU A 295 -13.74 -7.55 24.28
CA LEU A 295 -13.97 -7.25 22.87
C LEU A 295 -13.13 -6.07 22.37
N LYS A 296 -12.87 -5.08 23.23
CA LYS A 296 -11.96 -3.98 22.92
C LYS A 296 -10.51 -4.47 22.80
N GLU A 297 -10.09 -5.35 23.70
CA GLU A 297 -8.75 -5.96 23.64
C GLU A 297 -8.60 -6.85 22.42
N LEU A 298 -9.62 -7.63 22.08
CA LEU A 298 -9.69 -8.42 20.84
C LEU A 298 -9.47 -7.54 19.60
N ASP A 299 -10.19 -6.41 19.51
CA ASP A 299 -10.06 -5.50 18.38
C ASP A 299 -8.61 -4.97 18.25
N GLN A 300 -7.96 -4.63 19.37
CA GLN A 300 -6.56 -4.17 19.39
C GLN A 300 -5.59 -5.28 18.96
N VAL A 301 -5.66 -6.45 19.61
CA VAL A 301 -4.77 -7.59 19.32
C VAL A 301 -4.90 -8.07 17.87
N LEU A 302 -6.12 -8.07 17.35
CA LEU A 302 -6.38 -8.47 15.97
C LEU A 302 -5.85 -7.44 14.97
N GLU A 303 -5.99 -6.14 15.23
CA GLU A 303 -5.39 -5.10 14.39
C GLU A 303 -3.86 -5.19 14.38
N ASP A 304 -3.22 -5.37 15.55
CA ASP A 304 -1.77 -5.52 15.66
C ASP A 304 -1.25 -6.75 14.88
N TYR A 305 -1.98 -7.87 14.95
CA TYR A 305 -1.70 -9.06 14.13
C TYR A 305 -1.80 -8.73 12.64
N LEU A 306 -2.89 -8.10 12.20
CA LEU A 306 -3.11 -7.77 10.80
C LEU A 306 -2.06 -6.80 10.27
N ASP A 307 -1.63 -5.81 11.06
CA ASP A 307 -0.56 -4.89 10.69
C ASP A 307 0.80 -5.57 10.53
N THR A 308 1.12 -6.51 11.42
CA THR A 308 2.30 -7.36 11.30
C THR A 308 2.24 -8.19 10.01
N ARG A 309 1.08 -8.78 9.70
CA ARG A 309 0.89 -9.54 8.46
C ARG A 309 0.92 -8.67 7.20
N ARG A 310 0.43 -7.43 7.25
CA ARG A 310 0.57 -6.45 6.16
C ARG A 310 2.04 -6.17 5.90
N ALA A 311 2.85 -6.01 6.95
CA ALA A 311 4.29 -5.82 6.86
C ALA A 311 4.99 -6.97 6.13
N GLU A 312 4.70 -8.21 6.55
CA GLU A 312 5.25 -9.43 5.97
C GLU A 312 4.86 -9.59 4.49
N ARG A 313 3.57 -9.50 4.16
CA ARG A 313 3.10 -9.58 2.76
C ARG A 313 3.72 -8.53 1.85
N ARG A 314 3.99 -7.32 2.37
CA ARG A 314 4.64 -6.26 1.60
C ARG A 314 6.11 -6.60 1.30
N ARG A 315 6.83 -7.18 2.28
CA ARG A 315 8.20 -7.68 2.07
C ARG A 315 8.24 -8.82 1.06
N GLU A 316 7.37 -9.81 1.21
CA GLU A 316 7.23 -10.93 0.27
C GLU A 316 6.96 -10.43 -1.15
N LEU A 317 6.09 -9.43 -1.31
CA LEU A 317 5.76 -8.86 -2.62
C LEU A 317 6.95 -8.18 -3.30
N VAL A 318 7.77 -7.44 -2.54
CA VAL A 318 8.99 -6.81 -3.08
C VAL A 318 10.00 -7.87 -3.49
N GLU A 319 10.19 -8.92 -2.69
CA GLU A 319 11.06 -10.05 -3.05
C GLU A 319 10.55 -10.84 -4.26
N ASP A 320 9.23 -10.99 -4.39
CA ASP A 320 8.58 -11.55 -5.59
C ASP A 320 8.86 -10.69 -6.83
N TRP A 321 8.88 -9.36 -6.70
CA TRP A 321 9.23 -8.47 -7.80
C TRP A 321 10.70 -8.58 -8.20
N LYS A 322 11.60 -8.71 -7.22
CA LYS A 322 13.04 -8.89 -7.43
C LYS A 322 13.31 -10.24 -8.11
N SER A 323 12.84 -11.34 -7.53
CA SER A 323 12.99 -12.69 -8.08
C SER A 323 12.30 -12.83 -9.44
N GLY A 324 11.17 -12.15 -9.63
CA GLY A 324 10.42 -12.07 -10.88
C GLY A 324 11.12 -11.28 -12.00
N HIS A 325 12.18 -10.54 -11.69
CA HIS A 325 12.90 -9.61 -12.58
C HIS A 325 11.99 -8.48 -13.12
N VAL A 326 11.02 -8.04 -12.32
CA VAL A 326 10.11 -6.92 -12.63
C VAL A 326 10.38 -5.68 -11.80
N TYR A 327 11.16 -5.80 -10.72
CA TYR A 327 11.61 -4.69 -9.89
C TYR A 327 12.49 -3.71 -10.70
N PRO A 328 12.26 -2.38 -10.61
CA PRO A 328 12.87 -1.41 -11.53
C PRO A 328 14.28 -0.93 -11.14
N TYR A 329 14.78 -1.34 -9.96
CA TYR A 329 16.15 -1.08 -9.54
C TYR A 329 17.04 -2.30 -9.78
N GLN A 330 18.33 -2.06 -10.05
CA GLN A 330 19.32 -3.09 -10.35
C GLN A 330 20.42 -3.09 -9.29
N GLY A 331 20.88 -4.27 -8.89
CA GLY A 331 21.95 -4.44 -7.91
C GLY A 331 21.65 -3.85 -6.53
N GLU A 332 22.68 -3.74 -5.70
CA GLU A 332 22.61 -3.07 -4.39
C GLU A 332 22.62 -1.53 -4.55
N PRO A 333 21.99 -0.78 -3.63
CA PRO A 333 22.01 0.67 -3.66
C PRO A 333 23.44 1.19 -3.49
N THR A 334 23.79 2.19 -4.30
CA THR A 334 25.14 2.75 -4.39
C THR A 334 25.37 3.98 -3.52
N SER A 335 24.29 4.61 -3.04
CA SER A 335 24.33 5.78 -2.18
C SER A 335 23.21 5.75 -1.12
N GLU A 336 23.33 6.60 -0.08
CA GLU A 336 22.28 6.71 0.93
C GLU A 336 20.99 7.29 0.34
N GLU A 337 21.09 8.20 -0.61
CA GLU A 337 19.93 8.75 -1.32
C GLU A 337 19.17 7.66 -2.07
N GLU A 338 19.89 6.75 -2.74
CA GLU A 338 19.28 5.64 -3.46
C GLU A 338 18.57 4.66 -2.51
N LYS A 339 19.09 4.45 -1.29
CA LYS A 339 18.41 3.63 -0.28
C LYS A 339 17.06 4.24 0.10
N VAL A 340 17.02 5.55 0.34
CA VAL A 340 15.78 6.25 0.72
C VAL A 340 14.78 6.29 -0.45
N GLU A 341 15.27 6.49 -1.68
CA GLU A 341 14.47 6.42 -2.89
C GLU A 341 13.81 5.04 -3.05
N ARG A 342 14.60 3.96 -3.01
CA ARG A 342 14.11 2.57 -3.12
C ARG A 342 13.10 2.26 -2.01
N ALA A 343 13.38 2.65 -0.77
CA ALA A 343 12.46 2.47 0.35
C ALA A 343 11.11 3.15 0.09
N THR A 344 11.14 4.36 -0.46
CA THR A 344 9.93 5.13 -0.78
C THR A 344 9.15 4.52 -1.94
N PHE A 345 9.87 4.09 -2.97
CA PHE A 345 9.29 3.33 -4.07
C PHE A 345 8.57 2.09 -3.55
N ASP A 346 9.20 1.31 -2.68
CA ASP A 346 8.62 0.10 -2.10
C ASP A 346 7.33 0.40 -1.33
N VAL A 347 7.31 1.47 -0.53
CA VAL A 347 6.10 1.91 0.20
C VAL A 347 4.96 2.27 -0.77
N VAL A 348 5.24 3.10 -1.77
CA VAL A 348 4.24 3.58 -2.73
C VAL A 348 3.72 2.44 -3.60
N ALA A 349 4.63 1.64 -4.16
CA ALA A 349 4.31 0.52 -5.03
C ALA A 349 3.47 -0.55 -4.32
N THR A 350 3.81 -0.85 -3.05
CA THR A 350 3.06 -1.84 -2.27
C THR A 350 1.68 -1.34 -1.85
N SER A 351 1.52 -0.03 -1.66
CA SER A 351 0.23 0.62 -1.36
C SER A 351 -0.73 0.52 -2.56
N ILE A 352 -0.24 0.72 -3.79
CA ILE A 352 -1.06 0.62 -5.00
C ILE A 352 -1.13 -0.79 -5.61
N ARG A 353 -0.68 -1.84 -4.89
CA ARG A 353 -0.48 -3.19 -5.44
C ARG A 353 -1.69 -3.75 -6.20
N ARG A 354 -2.90 -3.44 -5.73
CA ARG A 354 -4.16 -3.96 -6.29
C ARG A 354 -4.39 -3.48 -7.71
N HIS A 355 -3.78 -2.37 -8.06
CA HIS A 355 -3.88 -1.74 -9.36
C HIS A 355 -2.72 -2.08 -10.29
N ILE A 356 -1.69 -2.76 -9.79
CA ILE A 356 -0.57 -3.21 -10.62
C ILE A 356 -1.09 -4.39 -11.47
N PRO A 357 -1.06 -4.28 -12.82
CA PRO A 357 -1.59 -5.32 -13.68
C PRO A 357 -0.84 -6.64 -13.51
N LYS A 358 -1.58 -7.76 -13.57
CA LYS A 358 -0.97 -9.09 -13.58
C LYS A 358 -0.20 -9.32 -14.90
N GLY A 359 0.95 -10.01 -14.79
CA GLY A 359 1.79 -10.43 -15.91
C GLY A 359 3.10 -9.64 -16.02
N LYS A 360 4.23 -10.35 -16.15
CA LYS A 360 5.58 -9.80 -15.99
C LYS A 360 5.85 -8.53 -16.81
N GLN A 361 5.48 -8.50 -18.09
CA GLN A 361 5.76 -7.34 -18.95
C GLN A 361 4.98 -6.09 -18.53
N LYS A 362 3.69 -6.22 -18.23
CA LYS A 362 2.83 -5.10 -17.81
C LYS A 362 3.25 -4.61 -16.42
N GLN A 363 3.52 -5.54 -15.51
CA GLN A 363 4.01 -5.25 -14.17
C GLN A 363 5.33 -4.47 -14.19
N ARG A 364 6.30 -4.92 -15.01
CA ARG A 364 7.59 -4.21 -15.18
C ARG A 364 7.41 -2.80 -15.74
N LEU A 365 6.50 -2.63 -16.70
CA LEU A 365 6.17 -1.31 -17.26
C LEU A 365 5.56 -0.39 -16.20
N THR A 366 4.57 -0.86 -15.45
CA THR A 366 3.91 -0.06 -14.40
C THR A 366 4.86 0.33 -13.28
N LEU A 367 5.67 -0.62 -12.78
CA LEU A 367 6.67 -0.36 -11.76
C LEU A 367 7.77 0.59 -12.26
N GLY A 368 8.19 0.46 -13.53
CA GLY A 368 9.12 1.39 -14.17
C GLY A 368 8.57 2.82 -14.27
N LEU A 369 7.33 2.97 -14.75
CA LEU A 369 6.67 4.28 -14.83
C LEU A 369 6.51 4.93 -13.45
N LEU A 370 6.19 4.14 -12.42
CA LEU A 370 6.09 4.64 -11.05
C LEU A 370 7.44 5.15 -10.54
N LYS A 371 8.52 4.40 -10.78
CA LYS A 371 9.89 4.83 -10.46
C LYS A 371 10.22 6.15 -11.16
N ASP A 372 10.04 6.20 -12.48
CA ASP A 372 10.36 7.39 -13.28
C ASP A 372 9.54 8.61 -12.81
N SER A 373 8.26 8.40 -12.46
CA SER A 373 7.39 9.47 -11.97
C SER A 373 7.84 9.97 -10.59
N LEU A 374 8.26 9.08 -9.70
CA LEU A 374 8.82 9.44 -8.39
C LEU A 374 10.15 10.20 -8.53
N GLN A 375 10.97 9.86 -9.53
CA GLN A 375 12.24 10.55 -9.78
C GLN A 375 12.05 11.94 -10.42
N GLN A 376 11.12 12.08 -11.37
CA GLN A 376 10.98 13.30 -12.15
C GLN A 376 10.00 14.30 -11.54
N ARG A 377 8.89 13.84 -10.96
CA ARG A 377 7.80 14.70 -10.45
C ARG A 377 7.15 14.11 -9.19
N PRO A 378 7.89 13.93 -8.09
CA PRO A 378 7.39 13.30 -6.88
C PRO A 378 6.13 13.98 -6.31
N GLY A 379 6.01 15.30 -6.44
CA GLY A 379 4.82 16.06 -6.00
C GLY A 379 3.55 15.81 -6.82
N ASP A 380 3.68 15.34 -8.07
CA ASP A 380 2.55 15.08 -8.97
C ASP A 380 2.12 13.60 -8.93
N VAL A 381 2.91 12.71 -8.31
CA VAL A 381 2.64 11.26 -8.31
C VAL A 381 1.29 10.92 -7.69
N SER A 382 0.91 11.55 -6.58
CA SER A 382 -0.42 11.38 -5.98
C SER A 382 -1.55 11.76 -6.95
N ALA A 383 -1.42 12.90 -7.64
CA ALA A 383 -2.43 13.38 -8.57
C ALA A 383 -2.52 12.48 -9.83
N LEU A 384 -1.36 12.05 -10.36
CA LEU A 384 -1.28 11.15 -11.51
C LEU A 384 -1.86 9.76 -11.20
N LEU A 385 -1.61 9.24 -10.00
CA LEU A 385 -2.20 7.96 -9.60
C LEU A 385 -3.71 8.09 -9.34
N ASP A 386 -4.18 9.20 -8.77
CA ASP A 386 -5.62 9.40 -8.57
C ASP A 386 -6.39 9.42 -9.91
N GLU A 387 -5.86 10.14 -10.91
CA GLU A 387 -6.51 10.28 -12.22
C GLU A 387 -6.58 8.97 -13.02
N TYR A 388 -5.59 8.08 -12.88
CA TYR A 388 -5.46 6.87 -13.70
C TYR A 388 -5.81 5.56 -12.99
N VAL A 389 -5.74 5.54 -11.65
CA VAL A 389 -5.75 4.31 -10.86
C VAL A 389 -7.00 4.19 -9.97
N GLY A 390 -7.65 5.31 -9.64
CA GLY A 390 -8.88 5.32 -8.83
C GLY A 390 -8.63 4.92 -7.38
N LEU A 391 -7.75 5.67 -6.70
CA LEU A 391 -7.37 5.42 -5.31
C LEU A 391 -8.51 5.76 -4.34
N SER A 392 -8.62 5.01 -3.24
CA SER A 392 -9.48 5.37 -2.11
C SER A 392 -9.00 6.66 -1.42
N ILE A 393 -9.84 7.25 -0.56
CA ILE A 393 -9.47 8.46 0.20
C ILE A 393 -8.29 8.15 1.14
N ASP A 394 -8.31 7.00 1.79
CA ASP A 394 -7.25 6.59 2.72
C ASP A 394 -5.91 6.36 2.01
N GLU A 395 -5.92 5.71 0.84
CA GLU A 395 -4.72 5.49 0.02
C GLU A 395 -4.14 6.83 -0.46
N ARG A 396 -4.98 7.81 -0.80
CA ARG A 396 -4.55 9.16 -1.19
C ARG A 396 -3.92 9.92 -0.05
N ASP A 397 -4.57 9.97 1.10
CA ASP A 397 -4.05 10.66 2.28
C ASP A 397 -2.72 10.07 2.74
N GLN A 398 -2.56 8.74 2.61
CA GLN A 398 -1.30 8.07 2.90
C GLN A 398 -0.21 8.46 1.89
N LEU A 399 -0.52 8.48 0.59
CA LEU A 399 0.43 8.87 -0.46
C LEU A 399 0.85 10.34 -0.36
N ASP A 400 -0.09 11.25 -0.09
CA ASP A 400 0.19 12.68 0.06
C ASP A 400 1.06 12.95 1.29
N ARG A 401 0.81 12.27 2.41
CA ARG A 401 1.69 12.33 3.58
C ARG A 401 3.09 11.83 3.26
N LEU A 402 3.22 10.76 2.48
CA LEU A 402 4.51 10.21 2.06
C LEU A 402 5.29 11.19 1.17
N LEU A 403 4.64 11.78 0.16
CA LEU A 403 5.31 12.55 -0.89
C LEU A 403 5.46 14.05 -0.57
N THR A 404 4.54 14.61 0.20
CA THR A 404 4.48 16.06 0.46
C THR A 404 5.14 16.45 1.77
N ARG A 405 5.14 15.57 2.79
CA ARG A 405 5.79 15.84 4.10
C ARG A 405 7.24 15.38 4.18
N THR A 406 7.68 14.45 3.35
CA THR A 406 9.09 14.06 3.32
C THR A 406 9.85 15.07 2.44
N GLY A 407 10.89 15.73 2.99
CA GLY A 407 11.80 16.59 2.20
C GLY A 407 12.51 15.84 1.06
N LEU A 408 12.35 14.51 1.01
CA LEU A 408 12.90 13.56 0.07
C LEU A 408 12.56 13.85 -1.38
N SER A 409 11.34 14.29 -1.69
CA SER A 409 10.93 14.71 -3.04
C SER A 409 11.87 15.78 -3.60
N ARG A 410 12.29 16.72 -2.74
CA ARG A 410 13.21 17.80 -3.10
C ARG A 410 14.64 17.30 -3.19
N VAL A 411 15.04 16.36 -2.32
CA VAL A 411 16.40 15.79 -2.32
C VAL A 411 16.62 14.88 -3.54
N ILE A 412 15.66 14.01 -3.87
CA ILE A 412 15.69 13.16 -5.08
C ILE A 412 15.76 14.05 -6.32
N GLN A 413 14.91 15.08 -6.40
CA GLN A 413 14.92 16.02 -7.51
C GLN A 413 16.26 16.76 -7.62
N ALA A 414 16.79 17.26 -6.51
CA ALA A 414 18.08 17.96 -6.48
C ALA A 414 19.26 17.06 -6.85
N SER A 415 19.24 15.78 -6.43
CA SER A 415 20.29 14.80 -6.78
C SER A 415 20.24 14.39 -8.26
N SER A 416 19.03 14.17 -8.79
CA SER A 416 18.81 13.88 -10.22
C SER A 416 19.26 15.06 -11.09
N ASP A 417 18.90 16.29 -10.71
CA ASP A 417 19.30 17.51 -11.41
C ASP A 417 20.83 17.67 -11.45
N VAL A 418 21.53 17.42 -10.33
CA VAL A 418 23.00 17.44 -10.29
C VAL A 418 23.61 16.42 -11.22
N THR A 419 23.06 15.20 -11.24
CA THR A 419 23.56 14.11 -12.09
C THR A 419 23.44 14.47 -13.57
N ASN A 420 22.25 14.91 -13.99
CA ASN A 420 21.99 15.35 -15.37
C ASN A 420 22.93 16.50 -15.78
N ARG A 421 23.15 17.46 -14.88
CA ARG A 421 24.07 18.59 -15.12
C ARG A 421 25.53 18.17 -15.21
N LEU A 422 25.97 17.18 -14.44
CA LEU A 422 27.32 16.61 -14.55
C LEU A 422 27.51 15.86 -15.88
N GLU A 423 26.51 15.10 -16.32
CA GLU A 423 26.51 14.45 -17.64
C GLU A 423 26.58 15.48 -18.77
N PHE A 424 25.80 16.55 -18.67
CA PHE A 424 25.86 17.67 -19.59
C PHE A 424 27.26 18.29 -19.67
N LEU A 425 27.90 18.57 -18.53
CA LEU A 425 29.26 19.13 -18.52
C LEU A 425 30.28 18.19 -19.15
N ARG A 426 30.14 16.87 -18.97
CA ARG A 426 31.00 15.88 -19.65
C ARG A 426 30.81 15.95 -21.17
N ALA A 427 29.56 16.03 -21.64
CA ALA A 427 29.27 16.18 -23.06
C ALA A 427 29.82 17.49 -23.62
N LEU A 428 29.65 18.61 -22.91
CA LEU A 428 30.18 19.91 -23.30
C LEU A 428 31.71 19.92 -23.32
N GLU A 429 32.37 19.28 -22.35
CA GLU A 429 33.82 19.13 -22.30
C GLU A 429 34.36 18.35 -23.50
N LEU A 430 33.70 17.25 -23.88
CA LEU A 430 34.01 16.51 -25.10
C LEU A 430 33.84 17.40 -26.34
N MET A 431 32.73 18.13 -26.46
CA MET A 431 32.47 19.02 -27.60
C MET A 431 33.52 20.12 -27.77
N VAL A 432 34.07 20.63 -26.67
CA VAL A 432 35.01 21.75 -26.70
C VAL A 432 36.47 21.28 -26.85
N PHE A 433 36.88 20.23 -26.13
CA PHE A 433 38.30 19.87 -26.02
C PHE A 433 38.71 18.64 -26.83
N ASP A 434 37.78 17.78 -27.24
CA ASP A 434 38.15 16.60 -28.05
C ASP A 434 38.63 17.04 -29.45
N PRO A 435 39.83 16.64 -29.91
CA PRO A 435 40.42 17.12 -31.17
C PRO A 435 39.66 16.76 -32.44
N GLU A 436 38.81 15.73 -32.40
CA GLU A 436 37.97 15.33 -33.54
C GLU A 436 36.62 16.05 -33.49
N THR A 437 36.01 16.09 -32.31
CA THR A 437 34.69 16.69 -32.09
C THR A 437 34.73 18.22 -32.20
N ASN A 438 35.75 18.88 -31.65
CA ASN A 438 35.81 20.34 -31.57
C ASN A 438 35.85 21.05 -32.95
N LYS A 439 36.30 20.34 -34.00
CA LYS A 439 36.35 20.85 -35.38
C LYS A 439 34.95 20.92 -36.00
N LEU A 440 34.06 20.05 -35.55
CA LEU A 440 32.67 19.90 -36.00
C LEU A 440 31.72 20.84 -35.25
N VAL A 441 32.12 21.28 -34.05
CA VAL A 441 31.30 22.16 -33.21
C VAL A 441 31.36 23.60 -33.71
N GLY A 442 30.17 24.14 -33.98
CA GLY A 442 29.97 25.51 -34.46
C GLY A 442 29.32 26.38 -33.38
N GLU A 443 29.60 27.68 -33.41
CA GLU A 443 29.06 28.68 -32.47
C GLU A 443 27.52 28.64 -32.43
N ARG A 444 26.87 28.82 -33.58
CA ARG A 444 25.40 28.98 -33.66
C ARG A 444 24.64 27.68 -33.87
N GLU A 445 25.23 26.78 -34.64
CA GLU A 445 24.57 25.52 -35.01
C GLU A 445 24.49 24.56 -33.82
N HIS A 446 25.47 24.62 -32.92
CA HIS A 446 25.64 23.67 -31.83
C HIS A 446 25.68 24.37 -30.46
N LEU A 447 26.73 25.12 -30.15
CA LEU A 447 26.96 25.65 -28.79
C LEU A 447 25.81 26.53 -28.31
N HIS A 448 25.39 27.50 -29.12
CA HIS A 448 24.32 28.42 -28.75
C HIS A 448 23.01 27.66 -28.45
N ARG A 449 22.58 26.76 -29.33
CA ARG A 449 21.30 26.02 -29.17
C ARG A 449 21.28 25.16 -27.91
N ILE A 450 22.39 24.52 -27.59
CA ILE A 450 22.48 23.62 -26.44
C ILE A 450 22.57 24.44 -25.14
N LEU A 451 23.26 25.58 -25.16
CA LEU A 451 23.40 26.44 -23.98
C LEU A 451 22.17 27.30 -23.69
N GLU A 452 21.31 27.58 -24.69
CA GLU A 452 20.02 28.28 -24.47
C GLU A 452 19.15 27.57 -23.41
N SER A 453 19.23 26.24 -23.29
CA SER A 453 18.54 25.45 -22.25
C SER A 453 19.35 25.18 -20.99
N GLU A 454 20.64 25.53 -20.96
CA GLU A 454 21.60 25.12 -19.92
C GLU A 454 22.40 26.32 -19.38
N LEU A 455 21.71 27.46 -19.19
CA LEU A 455 22.31 28.74 -18.84
C LEU A 455 22.98 28.77 -17.45
N TRP A 456 22.65 27.83 -16.57
CA TRP A 456 23.28 27.64 -15.26
C TRP A 456 24.80 27.39 -15.35
N VAL A 457 25.30 26.95 -16.52
CA VAL A 457 26.73 26.78 -16.81
C VAL A 457 27.50 28.08 -16.56
N PHE A 458 26.92 29.24 -16.85
CA PHE A 458 27.52 30.56 -16.61
C PHE A 458 27.32 31.05 -15.16
N GLY A 459 26.45 30.41 -14.39
CA GLY A 459 26.14 30.71 -12.99
C GLY A 459 24.69 30.34 -12.65
N GLU A 460 24.45 29.80 -11.45
CA GLU A 460 23.11 29.33 -11.03
C GLU A 460 22.03 30.42 -11.07
N GLN A 461 22.42 31.66 -10.81
CA GLN A 461 21.52 32.81 -10.88
C GLN A 461 20.91 33.03 -12.28
N TYR A 462 21.48 32.46 -13.34
CA TYR A 462 21.00 32.61 -14.71
C TYR A 462 20.09 31.45 -15.18
N ASN A 463 19.88 30.41 -14.37
CA ASN A 463 19.17 29.19 -14.76
C ASN A 463 17.71 29.43 -15.21
N PHE A 464 17.04 30.45 -14.66
CA PHE A 464 15.64 30.77 -14.95
C PHE A 464 15.47 31.91 -15.97
N MET A 465 16.53 32.26 -16.70
CA MET A 465 16.52 33.41 -17.62
C MET A 465 16.23 33.00 -19.06
N VAL A 466 15.64 33.94 -19.81
CA VAL A 466 15.43 33.81 -21.26
C VAL A 466 16.55 34.57 -21.97
N SER A 467 17.15 33.94 -22.99
CA SER A 467 18.17 34.57 -23.82
C SER A 467 17.57 35.58 -24.80
N GLU A 468 18.07 36.82 -24.82
CA GLU A 468 17.60 37.87 -25.73
C GLU A 468 18.63 38.20 -26.83
N ARG A 469 18.15 38.63 -28.01
CA ARG A 469 19.00 38.90 -29.18
C ARG A 469 19.18 40.40 -29.46
N GLY A 470 20.43 40.87 -29.31
CA GLY A 470 20.85 42.22 -29.70
C GLY A 470 20.69 43.30 -28.62
N LEU A 471 21.43 44.40 -28.76
CA LEU A 471 21.53 45.45 -27.73
C LEU A 471 20.21 46.19 -27.46
N THR A 472 19.34 46.33 -28.47
CA THR A 472 18.02 46.96 -28.29
C THR A 472 17.10 46.08 -27.43
N ALA A 473 17.10 44.76 -27.63
CA ALA A 473 16.37 43.83 -26.78
C ALA A 473 16.94 43.82 -25.35
N ALA A 474 18.26 43.97 -25.24
CA ALA A 474 18.94 44.10 -23.95
C ALA A 474 18.47 45.33 -23.15
N LEU A 475 18.34 46.47 -23.84
CA LEU A 475 17.82 47.69 -23.23
C LEU A 475 16.36 47.54 -22.82
N ASP A 476 15.51 47.00 -23.70
CA ASP A 476 14.09 46.80 -23.43
C ASP A 476 13.89 45.94 -22.16
N ARG A 477 14.68 44.87 -22.01
CA ARG A 477 14.65 44.02 -20.82
C ARG A 477 15.17 44.73 -19.57
N HIS A 478 16.22 45.53 -19.69
CA HIS A 478 16.74 46.33 -18.57
C HIS A 478 15.70 47.34 -18.06
N VAL A 479 15.04 48.07 -18.98
CA VAL A 479 13.98 49.04 -18.64
C VAL A 479 12.79 48.35 -17.98
N GLU A 480 12.40 47.16 -18.44
CA GLU A 480 11.35 46.35 -17.83
C GLU A 480 11.68 45.94 -16.38
N LEU A 481 12.93 45.52 -16.13
CA LEU A 481 13.40 45.19 -14.78
C LEU A 481 13.42 46.39 -13.82
N LEU A 482 13.54 47.61 -14.34
CA LEU A 482 13.47 48.86 -13.56
C LEU A 482 12.02 49.32 -13.27
N GLY A 483 11.00 48.59 -13.74
CA GLY A 483 9.58 48.91 -13.49
C GLY A 483 9.05 50.10 -14.29
N ALA A 484 9.81 50.62 -15.26
CA ALA A 484 9.36 51.66 -16.16
C ALA A 484 8.57 51.05 -17.34
N GLY A 485 7.41 51.63 -17.67
CA GLY A 485 6.60 51.17 -18.81
C GLY A 485 7.35 51.25 -20.14
N ARG A 486 7.05 50.35 -21.09
CA ARG A 486 7.68 50.30 -22.41
C ARG A 486 7.54 51.65 -23.13
N GLY A 487 8.63 52.42 -23.19
CA GLY A 487 8.73 53.64 -23.99
C GLY A 487 8.90 53.38 -25.49
N GLU A 488 9.07 54.43 -26.29
CA GLU A 488 9.37 54.32 -27.72
C GLU A 488 10.70 53.58 -27.96
N LYS A 489 10.68 52.58 -28.86
CA LYS A 489 11.85 51.74 -29.17
C LYS A 489 12.84 52.50 -30.05
N HIS A 490 13.87 53.09 -29.45
CA HIS A 490 15.02 53.62 -30.21
C HIS A 490 16.15 52.58 -30.26
N PRO A 491 16.65 52.21 -31.46
CA PRO A 491 17.68 51.19 -31.60
C PRO A 491 19.00 51.63 -30.96
N VAL A 492 19.59 50.74 -30.17
CA VAL A 492 20.94 50.94 -29.61
C VAL A 492 21.95 50.65 -30.72
N LYS A 493 22.77 51.65 -31.05
CA LYS A 493 23.79 51.55 -32.11
C LYS A 493 25.18 51.48 -31.49
N ARG A 494 26.08 50.74 -32.12
CA ARG A 494 27.52 50.78 -31.80
C ARG A 494 28.13 52.13 -32.20
N LEU A 495 29.37 52.37 -31.78
CA LEU A 495 30.17 53.55 -32.15
C LEU A 495 30.29 53.76 -33.68
N ASP A 496 30.18 52.69 -34.47
CA ASP A 496 30.22 52.71 -35.94
C ASP A 496 28.84 52.95 -36.59
N GLY A 497 27.78 53.15 -35.81
CA GLY A 497 26.41 53.37 -36.29
C GLY A 497 25.64 52.10 -36.66
N THR A 498 26.24 50.91 -36.58
CA THR A 498 25.58 49.63 -36.87
C THR A 498 24.78 49.10 -35.68
N ILE A 499 23.73 48.33 -35.97
CA ILE A 499 23.00 47.56 -34.96
C ILE A 499 23.73 46.23 -34.79
N GLY A 500 24.40 46.06 -33.66
CA GLY A 500 25.15 44.86 -33.38
C GLY A 500 24.27 43.72 -32.82
N ARG A 501 24.62 42.47 -33.18
CA ARG A 501 23.91 41.26 -32.75
C ARG A 501 24.73 40.52 -31.71
N LEU A 502 24.19 40.43 -30.49
CA LEU A 502 24.73 39.61 -29.41
C LEU A 502 24.33 38.15 -29.60
N ASP A 503 25.20 37.21 -29.21
CA ASP A 503 24.88 35.78 -29.24
C ASP A 503 23.94 35.41 -28.10
N LEU A 504 24.35 35.67 -26.85
CA LEU A 504 23.52 35.46 -25.67
C LEU A 504 23.50 36.71 -24.78
N LEU A 505 22.31 37.11 -24.34
CA LEU A 505 22.13 38.06 -23.25
C LEU A 505 21.33 37.40 -22.14
N LEU A 506 21.86 37.50 -20.92
CA LEU A 506 21.27 37.04 -19.68
C LEU A 506 21.09 38.25 -18.76
N SER A 507 19.94 38.39 -18.11
CA SER A 507 19.62 39.56 -17.27
C SER A 507 18.86 39.13 -16.03
N VAL A 508 19.42 39.35 -14.84
CA VAL A 508 18.87 38.95 -13.55
C VAL A 508 18.74 40.19 -12.65
N ALA A 509 17.54 40.45 -12.12
CA ALA A 509 17.35 41.38 -11.02
C ALA A 509 17.44 40.61 -9.70
N ALA A 510 18.40 40.96 -8.82
CA ALA A 510 18.55 40.34 -7.51
C ALA A 510 17.94 41.24 -6.44
N THR A 511 16.82 40.81 -5.86
CA THR A 511 16.05 41.57 -4.85
C THR A 511 16.77 41.74 -3.52
N GLU A 512 17.65 40.81 -3.11
CA GLU A 512 18.32 40.88 -1.79
C GLU A 512 19.34 42.02 -1.67
N HIS A 513 19.85 42.57 -2.77
CA HIS A 513 20.94 43.55 -2.77
C HIS A 513 20.60 44.85 -3.52
N ASP A 514 19.36 45.03 -3.95
CA ASP A 514 18.88 46.18 -4.74
C ASP A 514 19.76 46.45 -5.99
N ARG A 515 20.24 45.37 -6.65
CA ARG A 515 21.15 45.41 -7.80
C ARG A 515 20.63 44.62 -8.99
N ASN A 516 20.78 45.20 -10.18
CA ASN A 516 20.51 44.54 -11.46
C ASN A 516 21.82 44.01 -12.04
N ARG A 517 21.84 42.74 -12.45
CA ARG A 517 23.01 42.08 -13.07
C ARG A 517 22.69 41.62 -14.48
N HIS A 518 23.50 42.03 -15.43
CA HIS A 518 23.41 41.62 -16.82
C HIS A 518 24.69 40.91 -17.22
N LEU A 519 24.56 39.76 -17.87
CA LEU A 519 25.65 39.00 -18.45
C LEU A 519 25.41 38.86 -19.96
N VAL A 520 26.28 39.47 -20.74
CA VAL A 520 26.32 39.34 -22.20
C VAL A 520 27.42 38.33 -22.53
N VAL A 521 27.08 37.25 -23.24
CA VAL A 521 28.06 36.24 -23.65
C VAL A 521 28.18 36.26 -25.18
N GLU A 522 29.37 36.57 -25.67
CA GLU A 522 29.77 36.36 -27.06
C GLU A 522 30.51 35.02 -27.12
N LEU A 523 29.94 34.06 -27.85
CA LEU A 523 30.52 32.73 -27.99
C LEU A 523 31.42 32.71 -29.22
N LYS A 524 32.52 31.96 -29.16
CA LYS A 524 33.30 31.58 -30.35
C LYS A 524 33.37 30.06 -30.43
N ALA A 525 33.39 29.55 -31.66
CA ALA A 525 33.53 28.11 -31.88
C ALA A 525 34.85 27.60 -31.25
N PRO A 526 34.89 26.38 -30.70
CA PRO A 526 36.05 25.91 -29.92
C PRO A 526 37.38 25.97 -30.69
N LYS A 527 37.35 25.74 -32.00
CA LYS A 527 38.51 25.79 -32.90
C LYS A 527 39.05 27.19 -33.21
N VAL A 528 38.33 28.25 -32.83
CA VAL A 528 38.70 29.63 -33.14
C VAL A 528 39.61 30.16 -32.04
N VAL A 529 40.82 30.59 -32.41
CA VAL A 529 41.72 31.34 -31.53
C VAL A 529 41.26 32.80 -31.55
N ALA A 530 40.79 33.32 -30.42
CA ALA A 530 40.30 34.68 -30.32
C ALA A 530 41.45 35.69 -30.36
N SER A 531 41.27 36.75 -31.15
CA SER A 531 42.23 37.82 -31.37
C SER A 531 41.69 39.18 -30.91
N LEU A 532 42.49 40.23 -31.11
CA LEU A 532 42.03 41.61 -30.87
C LEU A 532 40.77 41.97 -31.67
N THR A 533 40.47 41.31 -32.79
CA THR A 533 39.23 41.55 -33.56
C THR A 533 38.00 41.20 -32.72
N GLU A 534 37.94 39.98 -32.20
CA GLU A 534 36.83 39.50 -31.36
C GLU A 534 36.75 40.28 -30.04
N LEU A 535 37.91 40.58 -29.44
CA LEU A 535 37.99 41.38 -28.22
C LEU A 535 37.45 42.80 -28.41
N ASN A 536 37.80 43.44 -29.52
CA ASN A 536 37.31 44.79 -29.82
C ASN A 536 35.83 44.79 -30.18
N GLN A 537 35.32 43.73 -30.81
CA GLN A 537 33.89 43.56 -31.04
C GLN A 537 33.12 43.57 -29.72
N ILE A 538 33.52 42.77 -28.73
CA ILE A 538 32.81 42.74 -27.45
C ILE A 538 32.97 44.04 -26.66
N LYS A 539 34.16 44.66 -26.69
CA LYS A 539 34.40 45.99 -26.09
C LYS A 539 33.52 47.06 -26.73
N SER A 540 33.21 46.96 -28.03
CA SER A 540 32.33 47.91 -28.70
C SER A 540 30.91 47.90 -28.12
N TYR A 541 30.41 46.73 -27.72
CA TYR A 541 29.12 46.60 -27.05
C TYR A 541 29.16 47.19 -25.63
N ALA A 542 30.19 46.86 -24.86
CA ALA A 542 30.37 47.41 -23.52
C ALA A 542 30.47 48.93 -23.55
N LYS A 543 31.18 49.51 -24.52
CA LYS A 543 31.25 50.96 -24.72
C LYS A 543 29.90 51.57 -25.09
N ALA A 544 29.12 50.90 -25.95
CA ALA A 544 27.78 51.36 -26.30
C ALA A 544 26.85 51.41 -25.07
N VAL A 545 26.92 50.41 -24.20
CA VAL A 545 26.17 50.39 -22.92
C VAL A 545 26.69 51.43 -21.94
N ALA A 546 28.01 51.60 -21.82
CA ALA A 546 28.63 52.58 -20.92
C ALA A 546 28.29 54.04 -21.29
N GLN A 547 28.04 54.34 -22.58
CA GLN A 547 27.76 55.69 -23.07
C GLN A 547 26.27 56.03 -23.16
N ASP A 548 25.40 55.04 -23.09
CA ASP A 548 23.96 55.25 -23.23
C ASP A 548 23.33 55.39 -21.84
N ALA A 549 22.94 56.63 -21.50
CA ALA A 549 22.36 57.00 -20.22
C ALA A 549 21.10 56.19 -19.85
N ARG A 550 20.45 55.51 -20.82
CA ARG A 550 19.29 54.64 -20.55
C ARG A 550 19.68 53.32 -19.88
N PHE A 551 20.96 52.95 -19.90
CA PHE A 551 21.52 51.82 -19.16
C PHE A 551 22.13 52.21 -17.81
N ALA A 552 22.21 53.51 -17.52
CA ALA A 552 22.78 54.07 -16.29
C ALA A 552 21.75 54.06 -15.16
N SER A 553 21.59 52.91 -14.49
CA SER A 553 20.91 52.82 -13.18
C SER A 553 21.93 52.89 -12.05
N SER A 554 21.56 53.45 -10.89
CA SER A 554 22.44 53.65 -9.73
C SER A 554 23.00 52.36 -9.11
N THR A 555 22.53 51.18 -9.52
CA THR A 555 22.95 49.88 -8.96
C THR A 555 22.94 48.75 -10.01
N THR A 556 23.47 48.99 -11.22
CA THR A 556 23.51 47.98 -12.29
C THR A 556 24.91 47.50 -12.63
N GLU A 557 25.12 46.19 -12.69
CA GLU A 557 26.37 45.53 -13.11
C GLU A 557 26.17 44.86 -14.48
N TRP A 558 26.97 45.25 -15.47
CA TRP A 558 27.02 44.65 -16.81
C TRP A 558 28.35 43.93 -17.00
N ASP A 559 28.30 42.62 -17.16
CA ASP A 559 29.43 41.79 -17.53
C ASP A 559 29.31 41.35 -18.98
N PHE A 560 30.36 41.56 -19.76
CA PHE A 560 30.48 41.11 -21.14
C PHE A 560 31.55 40.04 -21.22
N TRP A 561 31.20 38.79 -21.48
CA TRP A 561 32.13 37.68 -21.56
C TRP A 561 32.38 37.30 -23.02
N LEU A 562 33.65 37.37 -23.42
CA LEU A 562 34.11 36.69 -24.62
C LEU A 562 34.53 35.29 -24.22
N VAL A 563 33.78 34.30 -24.70
CA VAL A 563 34.01 32.89 -24.38
C VAL A 563 34.63 32.18 -25.57
N THR A 564 35.81 31.60 -25.35
CA THR A 564 36.62 31.01 -26.42
C THR A 564 37.33 29.74 -25.96
N GLY A 565 37.77 28.92 -26.91
CA GLY A 565 38.65 27.78 -26.64
C GLY A 565 40.08 28.23 -26.33
N GLU A 566 40.63 29.07 -27.22
CA GLU A 566 41.99 29.61 -27.10
C GLU A 566 42.01 31.12 -27.38
N ILE A 567 43.07 31.79 -26.91
CA ILE A 567 43.35 33.22 -27.11
C ILE A 567 44.77 33.40 -27.63
N ASP A 568 44.98 34.39 -28.50
CA ASP A 568 46.32 34.77 -28.94
C ASP A 568 47.13 35.52 -27.87
N ASP A 569 48.40 35.82 -28.17
CA ASP A 569 49.30 36.48 -27.24
C ASP A 569 48.88 37.92 -26.90
N ASP A 570 48.31 38.64 -27.86
CA ASP A 570 47.87 40.03 -27.70
C ASP A 570 46.67 40.11 -26.73
N VAL A 571 45.65 39.28 -26.94
CA VAL A 571 44.49 39.16 -26.05
C VAL A 571 44.93 38.66 -24.68
N ARG A 572 45.89 37.72 -24.61
CA ARG A 572 46.42 37.22 -23.35
C ARG A 572 47.14 38.31 -22.56
N GLN A 573 47.88 39.20 -23.21
CA GLN A 573 48.53 40.32 -22.56
C GLN A 573 47.50 41.32 -22.02
N GLU A 574 46.44 41.59 -22.77
CA GLU A 574 45.33 42.44 -22.32
C GLU A 574 44.56 41.85 -21.13
N ALA A 575 44.35 40.53 -21.12
CA ALA A 575 43.61 39.82 -20.08
C ALA A 575 44.41 39.61 -18.78
N ASN A 576 45.73 39.81 -18.80
CA ASN A 576 46.63 39.58 -17.66
C ASN A 576 47.40 40.84 -17.28
N GLN A 577 46.68 41.91 -16.92
CA GLN A 577 47.26 43.17 -16.47
C GLN A 577 47.49 43.19 -14.96
N LYS A 578 48.56 43.87 -14.51
CA LYS A 578 48.80 44.10 -13.07
C LYS A 578 47.64 44.90 -12.46
N ASN A 579 47.29 44.56 -11.22
CA ASN A 579 46.19 45.19 -10.46
C ASN A 579 44.79 45.01 -11.06
N ARG A 580 44.61 44.03 -11.94
CA ARG A 580 43.31 43.59 -12.44
C ARG A 580 43.15 42.09 -12.21
N GLU A 581 41.90 41.67 -12.04
CA GLU A 581 41.58 40.25 -12.02
C GLU A 581 41.92 39.61 -13.37
N ARG A 582 42.36 38.35 -13.31
CA ARG A 582 42.69 37.58 -14.51
C ARG A 582 41.45 37.46 -15.41
N GLY A 583 41.60 37.85 -16.67
CA GLY A 583 40.52 37.86 -17.66
C GLY A 583 39.84 39.22 -17.81
N LEU A 584 40.00 40.18 -16.89
CA LEU A 584 39.36 41.50 -16.98
C LEU A 584 40.15 42.42 -17.93
N VAL A 585 39.55 42.75 -19.07
CA VAL A 585 40.20 43.54 -20.14
C VAL A 585 39.69 44.98 -20.22
N PHE A 586 38.50 45.27 -19.68
CA PHE A 586 37.88 46.59 -19.75
C PHE A 586 36.97 46.82 -18.54
N GLU A 587 37.18 47.92 -17.84
CA GLU A 587 36.33 48.43 -16.77
C GLU A 587 36.55 49.96 -16.76
N PRO A 588 35.67 50.75 -17.40
CA PRO A 588 35.79 52.20 -17.40
C PRO A 588 35.19 52.81 -16.14
N ASP A 589 35.72 53.94 -15.70
CA ASP A 589 35.03 54.79 -14.73
C ASP A 589 33.79 55.40 -15.38
N LEU A 590 32.67 55.41 -14.65
CA LEU A 590 31.40 55.97 -15.09
C LEU A 590 31.00 57.15 -14.18
N PRO A 591 31.54 58.37 -14.41
CA PRO A 591 31.29 59.52 -13.54
C PRO A 591 29.81 59.91 -13.43
N GLU A 592 29.06 59.69 -14.50
CA GLU A 592 27.62 60.00 -14.58
C GLU A 592 26.75 58.91 -13.92
N ALA A 593 27.33 57.75 -13.59
CA ALA A 593 26.64 56.60 -12.99
C ALA A 593 27.57 55.83 -12.03
N PRO A 594 28.03 56.43 -10.92
CA PRO A 594 29.09 55.88 -10.07
C PRO A 594 28.73 54.56 -9.38
N GLY A 595 27.45 54.20 -9.33
CA GLY A 595 26.98 52.90 -8.81
C GLY A 595 26.75 51.83 -9.89
N ALA A 596 26.90 52.17 -11.17
CA ALA A 596 26.89 51.22 -12.26
C ALA A 596 28.31 50.67 -12.52
N LYS A 597 28.40 49.43 -13.00
CA LYS A 597 29.67 48.82 -13.43
C LYS A 597 29.49 48.21 -14.81
N VAL A 598 30.44 48.43 -15.69
CA VAL A 598 30.51 47.79 -17.01
C VAL A 598 31.87 47.13 -17.15
N ARG A 599 31.90 45.80 -17.29
CA ARG A 599 33.13 45.02 -17.33
C ARG A 599 33.15 44.13 -18.56
N VAL A 600 34.31 43.98 -19.17
CA VAL A 600 34.54 42.98 -20.23
C VAL A 600 35.56 41.97 -19.73
N TRP A 601 35.20 40.71 -19.86
CA TRP A 601 35.97 39.55 -19.45
C TRP A 601 36.28 38.69 -20.66
N VAL A 602 37.46 38.09 -20.65
CA VAL A 602 37.82 36.97 -21.53
C VAL A 602 37.82 35.71 -20.67
N ARG A 603 37.01 34.72 -21.05
CA ARG A 603 36.85 33.44 -20.34
C ARG A 603 37.14 32.31 -21.30
N ASP A 604 38.02 31.41 -20.90
CA ASP A 604 38.17 30.14 -21.61
C ASP A 604 37.12 29.12 -21.14
N TRP A 605 36.78 28.18 -22.02
CA TRP A 605 35.82 27.12 -21.68
C TRP A 605 36.24 26.27 -20.47
N GLY A 606 37.55 26.11 -20.23
CA GLY A 606 38.07 25.33 -19.11
C GLY A 606 37.68 25.96 -17.80
N GLN A 607 37.86 27.28 -17.68
CA GLN A 607 37.43 28.05 -16.51
C GLN A 607 35.93 27.94 -16.24
N ILE A 608 35.10 28.00 -17.29
CA ILE A 608 33.64 27.95 -17.16
C ILE A 608 33.19 26.56 -16.71
N ILE A 609 33.66 25.51 -17.38
CA ILE A 609 33.34 24.12 -17.06
C ILE A 609 33.83 23.77 -15.66
N ASP A 610 35.06 24.12 -15.30
CA ASP A 610 35.60 23.86 -13.96
C ASP A 610 34.84 24.62 -12.87
N ALA A 611 34.44 25.86 -13.14
CA ALA A 611 33.62 26.63 -12.20
C ALA A 611 32.25 25.98 -12.00
N ALA A 612 31.61 25.48 -13.07
CA ALA A 612 30.35 24.76 -13.00
C ALA A 612 30.50 23.43 -12.24
N LYS A 613 31.53 22.63 -12.55
CA LYS A 613 31.85 21.39 -11.83
C LYS A 613 32.05 21.64 -10.33
N ARG A 614 32.81 22.67 -9.94
CA ARG A 614 33.01 23.04 -8.53
C ARG A 614 31.71 23.45 -7.83
N ARG A 615 30.81 24.17 -8.50
CA ARG A 615 29.49 24.53 -7.94
C ARG A 615 28.64 23.28 -7.70
N LEU A 616 28.60 22.36 -8.65
CA LEU A 616 27.86 21.10 -8.53
C LEU A 616 28.44 20.20 -7.45
N ASP A 617 29.77 20.07 -7.36
CA ASP A 617 30.45 19.30 -6.30
C ASP A 617 30.16 19.89 -4.91
N TYR A 618 30.17 21.21 -4.76
CA TYR A 618 29.76 21.86 -3.52
C TYR A 618 28.30 21.56 -3.17
N PHE A 619 27.39 21.70 -4.14
CA PHE A 619 25.97 21.44 -3.93
C PHE A 619 25.69 19.97 -3.59
N GLN A 620 26.37 19.03 -4.27
CA GLN A 620 26.31 17.59 -3.98
C GLN A 620 26.80 17.28 -2.56
N LYS A 621 27.92 17.87 -2.14
CA LYS A 621 28.42 17.74 -0.76
C LYS A 621 27.44 18.31 0.26
N SER A 622 26.81 19.44 -0.03
CA SER A 622 25.79 20.02 0.85
C SER A 622 24.55 19.13 0.96
N LEU A 623 24.08 18.54 -0.14
CA LEU A 623 22.97 17.57 -0.16
C LEU A 623 23.25 16.34 0.70
N GLN A 624 24.46 15.78 0.61
CA GLN A 624 24.87 14.61 1.43
C GLN A 624 24.91 14.89 2.93
N HIS A 625 24.97 16.17 3.33
CA HIS A 625 24.98 16.60 4.74
C HIS A 625 23.65 17.29 5.13
N ASP A 626 22.60 17.17 4.30
CA ASP A 626 21.31 17.79 4.56
C ASP A 626 20.55 16.98 5.63
N PRO A 627 20.16 17.60 6.77
CA PRO A 627 19.39 16.93 7.83
C PRO A 627 18.07 16.34 7.34
N SER A 628 17.53 16.83 6.23
CA SER A 628 16.27 16.34 5.66
C SER A 628 16.36 14.89 5.15
N LEU A 629 17.54 14.39 4.80
CA LEU A 629 17.75 12.97 4.47
C LEU A 629 17.64 12.09 5.72
N ASP A 630 18.25 12.53 6.83
CA ASP A 630 18.14 11.83 8.11
C ASP A 630 16.71 11.89 8.65
N ASP A 631 16.04 13.05 8.55
CA ASP A 631 14.63 13.20 8.90
C ASP A 631 13.73 12.31 8.04
N ALA A 632 14.02 12.17 6.74
CA ALA A 632 13.28 11.29 5.84
C ALA A 632 13.48 9.81 6.22
N ARG A 633 14.71 9.40 6.54
CA ARG A 633 15.01 8.05 7.06
C ARG A 633 14.29 7.77 8.37
N ASP A 634 14.33 8.71 9.30
CA ASP A 634 13.66 8.60 10.59
C ASP A 634 12.15 8.53 10.43
N TYR A 635 11.58 9.36 9.56
CA TYR A 635 10.16 9.31 9.23
C TYR A 635 9.77 7.95 8.63
N LEU A 636 10.56 7.47 7.66
CA LEU A 636 10.33 6.19 7.01
C LEU A 636 10.49 5.02 7.99
N ARG A 637 11.50 5.02 8.88
CA ARG A 637 11.64 3.98 9.92
C ARG A 637 10.48 4.02 10.92
N ARG A 638 10.09 5.20 11.41
CA ARG A 638 9.06 5.33 12.46
C ARG A 638 7.65 5.02 11.95
N ASN A 639 7.30 5.49 10.75
CA ASN A 639 5.93 5.38 10.23
C ASN A 639 5.77 4.22 9.24
N HIS A 640 6.86 3.76 8.65
CA HIS A 640 6.89 2.82 7.54
C HIS A 640 7.99 1.76 7.68
N GLY A 641 8.61 1.60 8.86
CA GLY A 641 9.66 0.60 9.06
C GLY A 641 9.18 -0.82 8.83
N ASN A 642 7.87 -1.05 8.99
CA ASN A 642 7.19 -2.30 8.69
C ASN A 642 7.03 -2.59 7.18
N VAL A 643 7.27 -1.61 6.29
CA VAL A 643 7.17 -1.80 4.82
C VAL A 643 8.48 -1.76 4.08
N ILE A 644 9.55 -1.43 4.77
CA ILE A 644 10.86 -1.26 4.18
C ILE A 644 11.63 -2.57 4.40
N PRO A 645 12.29 -3.13 3.37
CA PRO A 645 13.11 -4.33 3.53
C PRO A 645 14.12 -4.20 4.66
N GLU A 646 14.31 -5.27 5.44
CA GLU A 646 15.29 -5.29 6.52
C GLU A 646 16.68 -4.97 5.97
N GLY A 647 17.41 -4.08 6.66
CA GLY A 647 18.73 -3.63 6.26
C GLY A 647 18.77 -2.44 5.29
N LEU A 648 17.69 -2.15 4.55
CA LEU A 648 17.72 -1.09 3.52
C LEU A 648 17.99 0.31 4.12
N LEU A 649 17.48 0.59 5.32
CA LEU A 649 17.72 1.84 6.06
C LEU A 649 18.55 1.65 7.35
N ALA A 650 19.18 0.48 7.53
CA ALA A 650 20.04 0.24 8.69
C ALA A 650 21.24 1.19 8.68
N GLU A 651 21.63 1.69 9.86
CA GLU A 651 22.87 2.45 9.99
C GLU A 651 24.04 1.51 9.70
N ASN A 652 24.92 1.90 8.77
CA ASN A 652 26.23 1.28 8.68
C ASN A 652 26.92 1.54 10.02
N GLU A 653 27.03 0.52 10.87
CA GLU A 653 27.98 0.56 11.97
C GLU A 653 29.36 0.79 11.34
N LEU A 654 29.85 2.03 11.45
CA LEU A 654 31.22 2.37 11.16
C LEU A 654 32.09 1.45 12.02
N GLN A 655 32.68 0.43 11.39
CA GLN A 655 33.71 -0.36 12.04
C GLN A 655 34.81 0.62 12.47
N PRO A 656 35.09 0.74 13.78
CA PRO A 656 36.20 1.56 14.23
C PRO A 656 37.49 0.94 13.67
N GLN A 657 38.29 1.79 13.04
CA GLN A 657 39.59 1.46 12.43
C GLN A 657 40.56 0.77 13.40
#